data_AF-A0A816SZ28-F1
#
_entry.id   AF-A0A816SZ28-F1
#
_cell.length_a   1.000
_cell.length_b   1.000
_cell.length_c   1.000
_cell.angle_alpha   90.00
_cell.angle_beta   90.00
_cell.angle_gamma   90.00
#
_symmetry.space_group_name_H-M   'P 1'
#
loop_
_entity.id
_entity.type
_entity.pdbx_description
1 polymer ?
#
loop_
_entity_poly.entity_id
_entity_poly.type
_entity_poly.pdbx_seq_one_letter_code
_entity_poly.pdbx_strand_id
1 'polypeptide(L)'
;MPKETTSLSPQWQHNTTSKGKSYSLWLREGKTKSTLIRTACDTELNHGHGGWTNVKSHGEQSKHLRFLKDALESGQLKSSNTTKSSSINNNINESLHRSITTLPTTINKSSYWPLNNMSDRQLTQVEKVLRAECYWTMAVSQLGFSCAAAPNMPQLFAAMFPDSRIAADLAKTDGQRSPVVVDGIVQFFVHELVKDVLTAPAYSLIFDENTIVGGPKQLDVHIRYWSEYKHGITTRYWRSIVYGNTTSEIIGRYLIDLLKVDGLDLCKLFQLGEIITNRDNMNSNTAIAMMIDKKIRMERETKTGVAVDKGLVSIGSCPLHAIQNVFMNGFTASKWQIDEIVHDFSFFFAQSSARSQDYLKAMENINSGSHQFSKQYVFSRWIEVGSSVERILRQWRVLIEYFITYLPKVNKMIVTNERWKRIKELLERKQVLALLFFFQYLYRHSFWKRLIWLQKQLPNIHILYEECTDFLRHVLQCFVKDDLLLNKTGKQLLMVQFDVATNQKTEAQLAIGESARNMLKDLSMIEKNLFMKDVRAIYSLITRELLHLLPLDNGLLRHLQFTHPLLRQQDCARASVMIVARDLPQFISENEIDRLHAEWLIYENETIPDEWYEQKPINSKLPQVTKYYPIDHYWKHIFSLKNSSGNAKFVVLGKLVKSLLSLSHGNGDIDSDLCENEMFVAEDHSPLNIATINGLRATKDAVRFYAGGKVHEVPISKALLDSVKQVCSRASVNPYKTQQLLK
;
A
#
# COMPACT_ATOMS: atom_id res chain seq x y z
N MET A 1 7.48 20.11 56.30
CA MET A 1 6.29 19.39 55.76
C MET A 1 6.49 19.23 54.26
N PRO A 2 6.34 18.04 53.67
CA PRO A 2 6.29 17.90 52.22
C PRO A 2 5.02 18.63 51.74
N LYS A 3 5.16 19.64 50.88
CA LYS A 3 4.01 20.33 50.28
C LYS A 3 3.25 19.31 49.43
N GLU A 4 1.97 19.09 49.73
CA GLU A 4 1.11 18.25 48.91
C GLU A 4 1.18 18.70 47.44
N THR A 5 1.39 17.75 46.54
CA THR A 5 1.42 18.00 45.09
C THR A 5 0.08 18.57 44.64
N THR A 6 0.09 19.78 44.10
CA THR A 6 -1.12 20.46 43.60
C THR A 6 -1.65 19.76 42.34
N SER A 7 -2.93 19.41 42.32
CA SER A 7 -3.64 18.85 41.16
C SER A 7 -4.41 19.93 40.38
N LEU A 8 -4.83 19.60 39.15
CA LEU A 8 -5.66 20.49 38.34
C LEU A 8 -6.99 20.79 39.04
N SER A 9 -7.22 22.06 39.39
CA SER A 9 -8.54 22.51 39.84
C SER A 9 -9.43 22.83 38.63
N PRO A 10 -10.67 22.33 38.55
CA PRO A 10 -11.63 22.70 37.51
C PRO A 10 -11.82 24.22 37.38
N GLN A 11 -11.64 24.97 38.49
CA GLN A 11 -11.75 26.44 38.51
C GLN A 11 -10.72 27.12 37.60
N TRP A 12 -9.58 26.48 37.32
CA TRP A 12 -8.52 27.05 36.47
C TRP A 12 -8.94 27.18 35.01
N GLN A 13 -9.80 26.27 34.53
CA GLN A 13 -10.30 26.29 33.16
C GLN A 13 -11.30 27.42 32.91
N HIS A 14 -11.90 27.97 33.96
CA HIS A 14 -12.85 29.08 33.87
C HIS A 14 -12.18 30.46 33.80
N ASN A 15 -10.86 30.53 33.97
CA ASN A 15 -10.11 31.78 33.85
C ASN A 15 -9.85 32.13 32.37
N THR A 16 -9.53 33.41 32.13
CA THR A 16 -9.11 33.93 30.83
C THR A 16 -7.73 34.58 30.94
N THR A 17 -6.93 34.51 29.88
CA THR A 17 -5.65 35.22 29.80
C THR A 17 -5.90 36.73 29.75
N SER A 18 -4.87 37.54 30.02
CA SER A 18 -4.93 39.01 29.87
C SER A 18 -5.34 39.48 28.46
N LYS A 19 -5.29 38.60 27.46
CA LYS A 19 -5.75 38.85 26.08
C LYS A 19 -7.12 38.22 25.75
N GLY A 20 -7.91 37.87 26.77
CA GLY A 20 -9.29 37.40 26.63
C GLY A 20 -9.44 35.99 26.07
N LYS A 21 -8.41 35.13 26.15
CA LYS A 21 -8.49 33.72 25.70
C LYS A 21 -8.73 32.79 26.88
N SER A 22 -9.76 31.94 26.80
CA SER A 22 -10.09 30.99 27.87
C SER A 22 -9.01 29.94 28.05
N TYR A 23 -8.65 29.63 29.30
CA TYR A 23 -7.75 28.52 29.62
C TYR A 23 -8.41 27.16 29.31
N SER A 24 -9.74 27.06 29.31
CA SER A 24 -10.47 25.85 28.87
C SER A 24 -10.20 25.45 27.42
N LEU A 25 -9.67 26.36 26.58
CA LEU A 25 -9.37 26.06 25.17
C LEU A 25 -8.16 25.15 25.01
N TRP A 26 -7.18 25.22 25.91
CA TRP A 26 -5.88 24.59 25.70
C TRP A 26 -5.34 23.82 26.91
N LEU A 27 -5.93 23.98 28.09
CA LEU A 27 -5.48 23.31 29.32
C LEU A 27 -6.23 21.99 29.55
N ARG A 28 -5.50 20.87 29.62
CA ARG A 28 -6.03 19.52 29.91
C ARG A 28 -5.20 18.82 31.00
N GLU A 29 -5.80 17.85 31.67
CA GLU A 29 -5.10 16.98 32.63
C GLU A 29 -4.05 16.11 31.91
N GLY A 30 -2.88 15.96 32.50
CA GLY A 30 -1.78 15.17 31.95
C GLY A 30 -1.76 13.71 32.43
N LYS A 31 -0.69 12.99 32.09
CA LYS A 31 -0.55 11.55 32.39
C LYS A 31 -0.43 11.25 33.89
N THR A 32 -0.01 12.22 34.69
CA THR A 32 0.06 12.14 36.15
C THR A 32 -0.74 13.29 36.77
N LYS A 33 -1.21 13.14 38.02
CA LYS A 33 -1.98 14.18 38.73
C LYS A 33 -1.26 15.54 38.86
N SER A 34 0.04 15.58 38.60
CA SER A 34 0.93 16.76 38.69
C SER A 34 1.45 17.24 37.33
N THR A 35 0.90 16.73 36.20
CA THR A 35 1.23 17.19 34.84
C THR A 35 -0.01 17.72 34.11
N LEU A 36 0.17 18.74 33.27
CA LEU A 36 -0.90 19.32 32.43
C LEU A 36 -0.49 19.24 30.96
N ILE A 37 -1.42 18.79 30.12
CA ILE A 37 -1.27 18.77 28.67
C ILE A 37 -1.76 20.12 28.12
N ARG A 38 -0.95 20.69 27.23
CA ARG A 38 -1.20 21.97 26.58
C ARG A 38 -1.41 21.73 25.10
N THR A 39 -2.68 21.58 24.70
CA THR A 39 -3.04 21.17 23.33
C THR A 39 -2.66 22.18 22.26
N ALA A 40 -2.33 23.42 22.64
CA ALA A 40 -1.91 24.46 21.71
C ALA A 40 -0.40 24.47 21.42
N CYS A 41 0.46 23.95 22.31
CA CYS A 41 1.91 24.09 22.18
C CYS A 41 2.72 22.80 22.36
N ASP A 42 2.05 21.65 22.50
CA ASP A 42 2.65 20.30 22.52
C ASP A 42 3.83 20.13 23.50
N THR A 43 3.71 20.77 24.67
CA THR A 43 4.66 20.60 25.78
C THR A 43 3.93 20.24 27.08
N GLU A 44 4.33 19.16 27.74
CA GLU A 44 3.89 18.84 29.12
C GLU A 44 4.57 19.78 30.12
N LEU A 45 3.82 20.31 31.09
CA LEU A 45 4.41 21.10 32.18
C LEU A 45 4.22 20.43 33.55
N ASN A 46 5.32 20.24 34.26
CA ASN A 46 5.33 19.78 35.65
C ASN A 46 5.08 20.98 36.58
N HIS A 47 3.99 20.95 37.33
CA HIS A 47 3.53 22.07 38.16
C HIS A 47 3.48 21.73 39.66
N GLY A 48 4.06 20.59 40.06
CA GLY A 48 3.97 20.05 41.42
C GLY A 48 4.44 21.00 42.54
N HIS A 49 5.22 22.05 42.24
CA HIS A 49 5.72 23.02 43.22
C HIS A 49 5.22 24.47 43.02
N GLY A 50 4.51 24.77 41.93
CA GLY A 50 4.15 26.15 41.53
C GLY A 50 2.68 26.41 41.17
N GLY A 51 1.84 25.37 41.10
CA GLY A 51 0.38 25.49 40.97
C GLY A 51 -0.13 26.42 39.86
N TRP A 52 -1.20 27.16 40.14
CA TRP A 52 -1.87 28.07 39.19
C TRP A 52 -0.94 29.17 38.65
N THR A 53 0.01 29.64 39.45
CA THR A 53 0.93 30.73 39.07
C THR A 53 1.76 30.36 37.84
N ASN A 54 2.22 29.11 37.74
CA ASN A 54 2.95 28.62 36.58
C ASN A 54 2.07 28.46 35.34
N VAL A 55 0.81 28.06 35.53
CA VAL A 55 -0.17 27.95 34.44
C VAL A 55 -0.49 29.34 33.87
N LYS A 56 -0.72 30.32 34.75
CA LYS A 56 -1.00 31.70 34.36
C LYS A 56 0.19 32.33 33.62
N SER A 57 1.39 32.23 34.19
CA SER A 57 2.62 32.76 33.57
C SER A 57 2.83 32.20 32.16
N HIS A 58 2.59 30.90 31.94
CA HIS A 58 2.71 30.32 30.61
C HIS A 58 1.62 30.80 29.63
N GLY A 59 0.37 30.87 30.06
CA GLY A 59 -0.74 31.35 29.22
C GLY A 59 -0.56 32.79 28.73
N GLU A 60 0.26 33.57 29.44
CA GLU A 60 0.59 34.96 29.10
C GLU A 60 1.84 35.09 28.20
N GLN A 61 2.61 34.01 27.97
CA GLN A 61 3.79 34.06 27.11
C GLN A 61 3.41 34.31 25.64
N SER A 62 4.12 35.24 24.99
CA SER A 62 3.89 35.61 23.58
C SER A 62 4.00 34.43 22.62
N LYS A 63 4.93 33.50 22.90
CA LYS A 63 5.11 32.27 22.12
C LYS A 63 3.88 31.34 22.21
N HIS A 64 3.33 31.17 23.40
CA HIS A 64 2.11 30.36 23.60
C HIS A 64 0.89 30.98 22.91
N LEU A 65 0.71 32.29 23.03
CA LEU A 65 -0.40 33.00 22.38
C LEU A 65 -0.35 32.94 20.85
N ARG A 66 0.86 32.90 20.26
CA ARG A 66 1.03 32.69 18.81
C ARG A 66 0.60 31.28 18.41
N PHE A 67 1.08 30.24 19.08
CA PHE A 67 0.66 28.87 18.78
C PHE A 67 -0.84 28.63 18.98
N LEU A 68 -1.43 29.23 20.01
CA LEU A 68 -2.87 29.16 20.24
C LEU A 68 -3.66 29.81 19.09
N LYS A 69 -3.14 30.89 18.50
CA LYS A 69 -3.75 31.55 17.34
C LYS A 69 -3.65 30.64 16.10
N ASP A 70 -2.47 30.09 15.83
CA ASP A 70 -2.23 29.20 14.69
C ASP A 70 -3.11 27.93 14.77
N ALA A 71 -3.32 27.38 15.98
CA ALA A 71 -4.19 26.23 16.23
C ALA A 71 -5.70 26.53 16.07
N LEU A 72 -6.12 27.78 16.31
CA LEU A 72 -7.51 28.21 16.07
C LEU A 72 -7.75 28.44 14.57
N GLU A 73 -6.76 28.97 13.84
CA GLU A 73 -6.86 29.26 12.40
C GLU A 73 -6.76 28.00 11.54
N SER A 74 -6.00 26.99 11.98
CA SER A 74 -5.94 25.66 11.34
C SER A 74 -7.15 24.77 11.65
N GLY A 75 -8.06 25.22 12.53
CA GLY A 75 -9.23 24.46 12.96
C GLY A 75 -8.94 23.34 13.96
N GLN A 76 -7.73 23.26 14.51
CA GLN A 76 -7.32 22.27 15.52
C GLN A 76 -7.99 22.50 16.89
N LEU A 77 -8.37 23.74 17.22
CA LEU A 77 -9.12 24.10 18.42
C LEU A 77 -10.35 24.96 18.06
N LYS A 78 -11.45 24.88 18.82
CA LYS A 78 -12.69 25.68 18.60
C LYS A 78 -12.99 26.58 19.80
N SER A 79 -13.25 27.88 19.56
CA SER A 79 -13.57 28.86 20.61
C SER A 79 -15.05 28.88 20.98
N SER A 80 -15.37 28.83 22.28
CA SER A 80 -16.74 29.02 22.82
C SER A 80 -16.81 30.34 23.60
N ASN A 81 -17.55 31.33 23.11
CA ASN A 81 -17.90 32.53 23.88
C ASN A 81 -19.43 32.64 23.99
N THR A 82 -19.92 32.71 25.22
CA THR A 82 -21.32 33.00 25.58
C THR A 82 -21.36 34.17 26.56
N THR A 83 -22.18 35.19 26.26
CA THR A 83 -22.69 36.15 27.26
C THR A 83 -24.18 36.42 26.99
N LYS A 84 -24.98 36.38 28.07
CA LYS A 84 -26.45 36.55 28.13
C LYS A 84 -26.82 38.00 28.47
N SER A 85 -27.80 38.61 27.77
CA SER A 85 -29.03 39.24 28.32
C SER A 85 -29.96 39.70 27.18
N SER A 86 -31.19 39.18 27.11
CA SER A 86 -32.48 39.88 27.38
C SER A 86 -33.13 40.61 26.18
N SER A 87 -34.08 39.90 25.56
CA SER A 87 -35.39 40.34 25.02
C SER A 87 -35.49 41.58 24.13
N ILE A 88 -35.72 41.35 22.83
CA ILE A 88 -36.85 41.87 22.02
C ILE A 88 -37.09 40.84 20.89
N ASN A 89 -38.34 40.39 20.75
CA ASN A 89 -38.83 39.54 19.67
C ASN A 89 -38.90 40.34 18.36
N ASN A 90 -38.23 39.88 17.30
CA ASN A 90 -38.86 39.43 16.04
C ASN A 90 -37.84 39.43 14.88
N ASN A 91 -37.81 38.28 14.20
CA ASN A 91 -37.13 37.96 12.94
C ASN A 91 -35.61 37.76 12.97
N ILE A 92 -35.18 36.73 12.24
CA ILE A 92 -33.82 36.19 12.04
C ILE A 92 -33.44 35.07 13.02
N ASN A 93 -34.05 33.91 12.81
CA ASN A 93 -33.46 32.60 13.14
C ASN A 93 -33.95 31.54 12.14
N GLU A 94 -33.61 31.76 10.87
CA GLU A 94 -33.61 30.75 9.81
C GLU A 94 -32.39 30.96 8.92
N SER A 95 -31.21 30.50 9.34
CA SER A 95 -30.20 29.94 8.42
C SER A 95 -29.09 29.24 9.24
N LEU A 96 -28.57 28.12 8.70
CA LEU A 96 -27.48 27.29 9.22
C LEU A 96 -27.74 26.26 10.34
N HIS A 97 -29.01 25.90 10.62
CA HIS A 97 -29.36 24.58 11.15
C HIS A 97 -30.44 23.93 10.27
N ARG A 98 -30.10 23.67 9.01
CA ARG A 98 -30.71 22.64 8.13
C ARG A 98 -29.88 22.52 6.86
N SER A 99 -29.19 21.40 6.70
CA SER A 99 -28.95 20.68 5.42
C SER A 99 -28.04 19.46 5.62
N ILE A 100 -28.44 18.58 6.53
CA ILE A 100 -28.24 17.14 6.33
C ILE A 100 -29.57 16.53 6.75
N THR A 101 -30.50 16.47 5.79
CA THR A 101 -31.76 15.77 5.98
C THR A 101 -31.46 14.28 5.99
N THR A 102 -31.77 13.64 7.10
CA THR A 102 -31.98 12.20 7.22
C THR A 102 -32.92 11.73 6.09
N LEU A 103 -32.47 10.81 5.24
CA LEU A 103 -33.33 10.10 4.29
C LEU A 103 -33.77 8.76 4.90
N PRO A 104 -34.98 8.26 4.57
CA PRO A 104 -35.62 7.19 5.32
C PRO A 104 -34.91 5.84 5.14
N THR A 105 -34.75 5.16 6.26
CA THR A 105 -34.36 3.76 6.38
C THR A 105 -35.46 2.89 5.78
N THR A 106 -35.32 2.47 4.54
CA THR A 106 -36.02 1.30 3.98
C THR A 106 -35.11 0.66 2.94
N ILE A 107 -34.33 -0.33 3.40
CA ILE A 107 -33.54 -1.21 2.54
C ILE A 107 -34.53 -2.13 1.83
N ASN A 108 -34.93 -1.76 0.61
CA ASN A 108 -35.55 -2.71 -0.29
C ASN A 108 -34.42 -3.50 -0.98
N LYS A 109 -34.37 -4.80 -0.69
CA LYS A 109 -33.53 -5.76 -1.44
C LYS A 109 -34.05 -5.82 -2.88
N SER A 110 -33.12 -5.84 -3.84
CA SER A 110 -33.34 -5.95 -5.30
C SER A 110 -33.38 -4.63 -6.07
N SER A 111 -32.22 -4.19 -6.56
CA SER A 111 -32.02 -3.76 -7.96
C SER A 111 -30.54 -3.41 -8.17
N TYR A 112 -29.79 -4.34 -8.76
CA TYR A 112 -28.49 -4.03 -9.35
C TYR A 112 -28.72 -3.08 -10.53
N TRP A 113 -28.11 -1.90 -10.51
CA TRP A 113 -28.12 -1.02 -11.67
C TRP A 113 -26.96 -1.41 -12.58
N PRO A 114 -27.21 -1.89 -13.81
CA PRO A 114 -26.20 -1.81 -14.84
C PRO A 114 -26.03 -0.32 -15.18
N LEU A 115 -24.79 0.16 -15.15
CA LEU A 115 -24.38 1.52 -15.59
C LEU A 115 -24.73 1.81 -17.07
N ASN A 116 -25.47 0.93 -17.75
CA ASN A 116 -26.01 1.08 -19.10
C ASN A 116 -27.47 1.54 -19.17
N ASN A 117 -28.19 1.71 -18.06
CA ASN A 117 -29.49 2.39 -18.11
C ASN A 117 -29.31 3.91 -18.12
N MET A 118 -28.71 4.45 -19.19
CA MET A 118 -29.20 5.74 -19.69
C MET A 118 -30.61 5.46 -20.23
N SER A 119 -31.62 5.49 -19.36
CA SER A 119 -32.97 5.70 -19.83
C SER A 119 -32.99 7.08 -20.51
N ASP A 120 -32.94 7.06 -21.84
CA ASP A 120 -33.49 7.95 -22.87
C ASP A 120 -33.87 9.40 -22.53
N ARG A 121 -33.26 10.01 -21.51
CA ARG A 121 -33.45 11.40 -21.15
C ARG A 121 -32.44 12.20 -21.95
N GLN A 122 -32.93 12.97 -22.91
CA GLN A 122 -32.11 13.96 -23.59
C GLN A 122 -31.49 14.90 -22.53
N LEU A 123 -30.15 14.89 -22.46
CA LEU A 123 -29.41 15.82 -21.63
C LEU A 123 -29.68 17.26 -22.08
N THR A 124 -29.91 18.15 -21.13
CA THR A 124 -29.96 19.59 -21.41
C THR A 124 -28.63 20.09 -21.97
N GLN A 125 -28.61 21.24 -22.64
CA GLN A 125 -27.36 21.81 -23.16
C GLN A 125 -26.33 22.03 -22.04
N VAL A 126 -26.78 22.49 -20.86
CA VAL A 126 -25.93 22.67 -19.67
C VAL A 126 -25.35 21.33 -19.20
N GLU A 127 -26.13 20.26 -19.18
CA GLU A 127 -25.64 18.92 -18.81
C GLU A 127 -24.67 18.33 -19.84
N LYS A 128 -24.86 18.62 -21.14
CA LYS A 128 -23.92 18.21 -22.20
C LYS A 128 -22.57 18.90 -22.03
N VAL A 129 -22.55 20.20 -21.70
CA VAL A 129 -21.33 20.95 -21.39
C VAL A 129 -20.67 20.41 -20.12
N LEU A 130 -21.45 20.20 -19.04
CA LEU A 130 -20.92 19.64 -17.79
C LEU A 130 -20.33 18.24 -17.97
N ARG A 131 -20.95 17.41 -18.82
CA ARG A 131 -20.40 16.10 -19.19
C ARG A 131 -19.05 16.24 -19.91
N ALA A 132 -18.91 17.20 -20.82
CA ALA A 132 -17.64 17.48 -21.49
C ALA A 132 -16.57 17.98 -20.49
N GLU A 133 -16.94 18.86 -19.54
CA GLU A 133 -16.07 19.27 -18.43
C GLU A 133 -15.59 18.06 -17.60
N CYS A 134 -16.48 17.11 -17.30
CA CYS A 134 -16.12 15.90 -16.56
C CYS A 134 -15.08 15.06 -17.32
N TYR A 135 -15.29 14.80 -18.61
CA TYR A 135 -14.32 14.06 -19.43
C TYR A 135 -12.97 14.77 -19.50
N TRP A 136 -12.97 16.08 -19.73
CA TRP A 136 -11.74 16.85 -19.79
C TRP A 136 -10.97 16.78 -18.46
N THR A 137 -11.68 17.00 -17.35
CA THR A 137 -11.08 16.99 -16.01
C THR A 137 -10.52 15.62 -15.64
N MET A 138 -11.23 14.52 -15.97
CA MET A 138 -10.71 13.17 -15.79
C MET A 138 -9.49 12.89 -16.69
N ALA A 139 -9.45 13.44 -17.91
CA ALA A 139 -8.30 13.30 -18.81
C ALA A 139 -7.05 14.00 -18.26
N VAL A 140 -7.21 15.18 -17.69
CA VAL A 140 -6.11 15.89 -17.00
C VAL A 140 -5.53 15.01 -15.89
N SER A 141 -6.38 14.43 -15.03
CA SER A 141 -5.94 13.55 -13.94
C SER A 141 -5.31 12.25 -14.45
N GLN A 142 -5.92 11.61 -15.44
CA GLN A 142 -5.48 10.32 -15.97
C GLN A 142 -4.13 10.40 -16.70
N LEU A 143 -3.92 11.48 -17.45
CA LEU A 143 -2.73 11.69 -18.27
C LEU A 143 -1.61 12.44 -17.53
N GLY A 144 -1.88 12.94 -16.32
CA GLY A 144 -0.92 13.73 -15.55
C GLY A 144 -0.64 15.10 -16.17
N PHE A 145 -1.62 15.70 -16.84
CA PHE A 145 -1.43 17.05 -17.38
C PHE A 145 -1.37 18.07 -16.25
N SER A 146 -0.48 19.06 -16.39
CA SER A 146 -0.43 20.19 -15.47
C SER A 146 -1.74 20.97 -15.52
N CYS A 147 -2.26 21.37 -14.35
CA CYS A 147 -3.40 22.30 -14.27
C CYS A 147 -3.11 23.64 -14.97
N ALA A 148 -1.84 24.01 -15.16
CA ALA A 148 -1.43 25.18 -15.93
C ALA A 148 -1.74 25.06 -17.43
N ALA A 149 -1.97 23.85 -17.94
CA ALA A 149 -2.43 23.64 -19.31
C ALA A 149 -3.92 23.98 -19.49
N ALA A 150 -4.71 24.05 -18.42
CA ALA A 150 -6.17 24.21 -18.49
C ALA A 150 -6.70 25.56 -19.02
N PRO A 151 -6.12 26.75 -18.74
CA PRO A 151 -6.76 28.04 -19.01
C PRO A 151 -7.14 28.33 -20.47
N ASN A 152 -6.41 27.77 -21.45
CA ASN A 152 -6.65 27.99 -22.88
C ASN A 152 -7.28 26.78 -23.61
N MET A 153 -7.46 25.66 -22.91
CA MET A 153 -7.96 24.42 -23.53
C MET A 153 -9.42 24.52 -23.98
N PRO A 154 -10.35 25.11 -23.21
CA PRO A 154 -11.72 25.31 -23.68
C PRO A 154 -11.81 26.11 -24.98
N GLN A 155 -11.01 27.17 -25.14
CA GLN A 155 -10.95 28.00 -26.35
C GLN A 155 -10.33 27.22 -27.52
N LEU A 156 -9.29 26.42 -27.25
CA LEU A 156 -8.72 25.51 -28.25
C LEU A 156 -9.76 24.51 -28.74
N PHE A 157 -10.56 23.91 -27.86
CA PHE A 157 -11.64 22.99 -28.27
C PHE A 157 -12.69 23.68 -29.14
N ALA A 158 -13.06 24.92 -28.83
CA ALA A 158 -13.98 25.69 -29.68
C ALA A 158 -13.37 26.00 -31.07
N ALA A 159 -12.06 26.24 -31.14
CA ALA A 159 -11.36 26.44 -32.41
C ALA A 159 -11.21 25.14 -33.22
N MET A 160 -10.99 24.00 -32.55
CA MET A 160 -10.90 22.68 -33.19
C MET A 160 -12.26 22.19 -33.72
N PHE A 161 -13.35 22.55 -33.04
CA PHE A 161 -14.71 22.09 -33.34
C PHE A 161 -15.69 23.28 -33.45
N PRO A 162 -15.56 24.13 -34.49
CA PRO A 162 -16.30 25.38 -34.60
C PRO A 162 -17.81 25.21 -34.80
N ASP A 163 -18.24 24.04 -35.26
CA ASP A 163 -19.64 23.62 -35.40
C ASP A 163 -20.27 23.10 -34.10
N SER A 164 -19.46 22.85 -33.06
CA SER A 164 -19.92 22.28 -31.79
C SER A 164 -20.38 23.37 -30.82
N ARG A 165 -21.71 23.43 -30.61
CA ARG A 165 -22.29 24.27 -29.56
C ARG A 165 -21.76 23.92 -28.15
N ILE A 166 -21.43 22.65 -27.92
CA ILE A 166 -20.86 22.20 -26.63
C ILE A 166 -19.48 22.81 -26.42
N ALA A 167 -18.62 22.78 -27.44
CA ALA A 167 -17.27 23.36 -27.36
C ALA A 167 -17.33 24.88 -27.21
N ALA A 168 -18.22 25.55 -27.97
CA ALA A 168 -18.45 26.98 -27.85
C ALA A 168 -18.96 27.41 -26.46
N ASP A 169 -19.84 26.62 -25.83
CA ASP A 169 -20.35 26.92 -24.49
C ASP A 169 -19.32 26.55 -23.40
N LEU A 170 -18.53 25.50 -23.59
CA LEU A 170 -17.41 25.14 -22.71
C LEU A 170 -16.35 26.25 -22.68
N ALA A 171 -16.04 26.88 -23.82
CA ALA A 171 -15.10 28.01 -23.91
C ALA A 171 -15.53 29.25 -23.10
N LYS A 172 -16.82 29.34 -22.73
CA LYS A 172 -17.36 30.44 -21.90
C LYS A 172 -17.30 30.15 -20.40
N THR A 173 -16.83 28.96 -20.01
CA THR A 173 -16.74 28.56 -18.59
C THR A 173 -15.45 29.12 -17.98
N ASP A 174 -15.53 29.55 -16.71
CA ASP A 174 -14.36 30.06 -15.99
C ASP A 174 -13.38 28.92 -15.69
N GLY A 175 -12.10 29.09 -16.04
CA GLY A 175 -11.05 28.10 -15.79
C GLY A 175 -10.87 27.76 -14.30
N GLN A 176 -11.37 28.59 -13.39
CA GLN A 176 -11.40 28.30 -11.93
C GLN A 176 -12.40 27.19 -11.53
N ARG A 177 -13.24 26.71 -12.47
CA ARG A 177 -14.25 25.69 -12.21
C ARG A 177 -13.69 24.26 -12.17
N SER A 178 -12.51 24.01 -12.75
CA SER A 178 -11.93 22.66 -12.85
C SER A 178 -11.67 21.98 -11.50
N PRO A 179 -11.10 22.63 -10.46
CA PRO A 179 -10.93 22.01 -9.14
C PRO A 179 -12.27 21.62 -8.49
N VAL A 180 -13.31 22.42 -8.68
CA VAL A 180 -14.66 22.17 -8.15
C VAL A 180 -15.33 21.00 -8.85
N VAL A 181 -15.06 20.84 -10.15
CA VAL A 181 -15.49 19.67 -10.93
C VAL A 181 -14.77 18.42 -10.48
N VAL A 182 -13.46 18.48 -10.23
CA VAL A 182 -12.69 17.36 -9.63
C VAL A 182 -13.31 16.94 -8.29
N ASP A 183 -13.60 17.88 -7.40
CA ASP A 183 -14.19 17.59 -6.09
C ASP A 183 -15.53 16.83 -6.20
N GLY A 184 -16.40 17.25 -7.13
CA GLY A 184 -17.67 16.55 -7.40
C GLY A 184 -17.46 15.15 -7.98
N ILE A 185 -16.50 14.99 -8.89
CA ILE A 185 -16.14 13.68 -9.47
C ILE A 185 -15.62 12.73 -8.37
N VAL A 186 -14.74 13.23 -7.51
CA VAL A 186 -14.09 12.46 -6.44
C VAL A 186 -15.12 12.05 -5.38
N GLN A 187 -15.99 12.98 -4.95
CA GLN A 187 -17.07 12.65 -4.01
C GLN A 187 -17.97 11.55 -4.56
N PHE A 188 -18.34 11.61 -5.84
CA PHE A 188 -19.12 10.56 -6.49
C PHE A 188 -18.39 9.22 -6.51
N PHE A 189 -17.13 9.17 -6.97
CA PHE A 189 -16.42 7.90 -7.11
C PHE A 189 -16.03 7.26 -5.79
N VAL A 190 -15.68 8.05 -4.75
CA VAL A 190 -15.46 7.51 -3.40
C VAL A 190 -16.76 6.91 -2.85
N HIS A 191 -17.90 7.56 -3.07
CA HIS A 191 -19.20 7.04 -2.65
C HIS A 191 -19.57 5.73 -3.37
N GLU A 192 -19.32 5.64 -4.68
CA GLU A 192 -19.56 4.41 -5.44
C GLU A 192 -18.60 3.29 -5.03
N LEU A 193 -17.33 3.61 -4.72
CA LEU A 193 -16.39 2.66 -4.14
C LEU A 193 -16.92 2.10 -2.82
N VAL A 194 -17.31 2.96 -1.88
CA VAL A 194 -17.85 2.52 -0.57
C VAL A 194 -19.08 1.64 -0.75
N LYS A 195 -20.02 2.02 -1.63
CA LYS A 195 -21.20 1.19 -1.92
C LYS A 195 -20.82 -0.21 -2.40
N ASP A 196 -19.91 -0.31 -3.36
CA ASP A 196 -19.47 -1.60 -3.90
C ASP A 196 -18.75 -2.43 -2.82
N VAL A 197 -17.86 -1.83 -2.02
CA VAL A 197 -17.21 -2.48 -0.87
C VAL A 197 -18.23 -3.02 0.13
N LEU A 198 -19.28 -2.26 0.43
CA LEU A 198 -20.33 -2.68 1.36
C LEU A 198 -21.18 -3.85 0.83
N THR A 199 -21.15 -4.15 -0.47
CA THR A 199 -21.78 -5.39 -1.00
C THR A 199 -20.96 -6.63 -0.69
N ALA A 200 -19.64 -6.49 -0.56
CA ALA A 200 -18.75 -7.60 -0.26
C ALA A 200 -19.00 -8.13 1.17
N PRO A 201 -18.81 -9.44 1.41
CA PRO A 201 -18.90 -10.00 2.75
C PRO A 201 -17.74 -9.55 3.64
N ALA A 202 -16.59 -9.26 3.04
CA ALA A 202 -15.38 -8.83 3.73
C ALA A 202 -14.51 -7.96 2.81
N TYR A 203 -13.66 -7.11 3.39
CA TYR A 203 -12.63 -6.36 2.68
C TYR A 203 -11.33 -6.29 3.49
N SER A 204 -10.22 -6.06 2.82
CA SER A 204 -8.91 -5.85 3.44
C SER A 204 -8.41 -4.43 3.16
N LEU A 205 -7.73 -3.83 4.13
CA LEU A 205 -6.97 -2.60 3.89
C LEU A 205 -5.53 -2.98 3.58
N ILE A 206 -4.99 -2.40 2.53
CA ILE A 206 -3.58 -2.49 2.20
C ILE A 206 -3.06 -1.05 2.28
N PHE A 207 -1.91 -0.85 2.91
CA PHE A 207 -1.29 0.47 2.96
C PHE A 207 0.23 0.34 2.85
N ASP A 208 0.88 1.41 2.42
CA ASP A 208 2.35 1.52 2.42
C ASP A 208 2.77 2.99 2.56
N GLU A 209 3.94 3.21 3.17
CA GLU A 209 4.52 4.53 3.41
C GLU A 209 5.47 4.93 2.28
N ASN A 210 5.30 6.14 1.76
CA ASN A 210 6.30 6.79 0.91
C ASN A 210 6.77 8.11 1.52
N THR A 211 8.04 8.44 1.33
CA THR A 211 8.60 9.71 1.80
C THR A 211 8.54 10.72 0.65
N ILE A 212 7.76 11.78 0.81
CA ILE A 212 7.76 12.88 -0.15
C ILE A 212 9.09 13.62 0.02
N VAL A 213 9.75 13.95 -1.09
CA VAL A 213 10.99 14.74 -1.09
C VAL A 213 10.75 16.05 -0.35
N GLY A 214 11.45 16.26 0.77
CA GLY A 214 11.51 17.54 1.48
C GLY A 214 10.54 17.78 2.65
N GLY A 215 9.82 16.78 3.19
CA GLY A 215 9.04 17.04 4.42
C GLY A 215 8.29 15.86 5.04
N PRO A 216 6.97 15.70 4.81
CA PRO A 216 6.14 14.73 5.51
C PRO A 216 6.08 13.34 4.83
N LYS A 217 5.78 12.31 5.61
CA LYS A 217 5.46 10.97 5.12
C LYS A 217 4.04 10.94 4.53
N GLN A 218 3.85 10.19 3.47
CA GLN A 218 2.55 9.90 2.86
C GLN A 218 2.25 8.41 3.02
N LEU A 219 1.06 8.07 3.51
CA LEU A 219 0.55 6.71 3.62
C LEU A 219 -0.59 6.54 2.63
N ASP A 220 -0.39 5.71 1.62
CA ASP A 220 -1.42 5.40 0.63
C ASP A 220 -2.21 4.18 1.08
N VAL A 221 -3.54 4.29 1.11
CA VAL A 221 -4.45 3.26 1.61
C VAL A 221 -5.35 2.80 0.47
N HIS A 222 -5.38 1.48 0.27
CA HIS A 222 -6.19 0.80 -0.72
C HIS A 222 -7.14 -0.19 -0.05
N ILE A 223 -8.28 -0.45 -0.69
CA ILE A 223 -9.27 -1.43 -0.25
C ILE A 223 -9.29 -2.59 -1.26
N ARG A 224 -9.05 -3.80 -0.77
CA ARG A 224 -9.15 -5.05 -1.55
C ARG A 224 -10.43 -5.79 -1.17
N TYR A 225 -11.27 -6.09 -2.15
CA TYR A 225 -12.59 -6.71 -1.91
C TYR A 225 -13.12 -7.41 -3.18
N TRP A 226 -14.19 -8.20 -3.02
CA TRP A 226 -14.95 -8.74 -4.14
C TRP A 226 -15.93 -7.69 -4.67
N SER A 227 -15.73 -7.22 -5.90
CA SER A 227 -16.64 -6.29 -6.56
C SER A 227 -17.73 -7.06 -7.30
N GLU A 228 -19.00 -6.75 -7.00
CA GLU A 228 -20.11 -7.30 -7.76
C GLU A 228 -20.24 -6.64 -9.14
N TYR A 229 -19.67 -5.44 -9.32
CA TYR A 229 -19.59 -4.78 -10.62
C TYR A 229 -18.59 -5.47 -11.56
N LYS A 230 -17.40 -5.84 -11.05
CA LYS A 230 -16.40 -6.58 -11.84
C LYS A 230 -16.59 -8.09 -11.84
N HIS A 231 -17.38 -8.60 -10.89
CA HIS A 231 -17.51 -10.02 -10.60
C HIS A 231 -16.16 -10.70 -10.31
N GLY A 232 -15.34 -10.06 -9.47
CA GLY A 232 -13.98 -10.53 -9.16
C GLY A 232 -13.33 -9.71 -8.06
N ILE A 233 -12.11 -10.10 -7.67
CA ILE A 233 -11.34 -9.35 -6.68
C ILE A 233 -10.75 -8.10 -7.34
N THR A 234 -10.94 -6.97 -6.68
CA THR A 234 -10.32 -5.70 -7.07
C THR A 234 -9.62 -5.09 -5.87
N THR A 235 -8.50 -4.43 -6.13
CA THR A 235 -7.87 -3.49 -5.20
C THR A 235 -8.12 -2.08 -5.75
N ARG A 236 -8.60 -1.18 -4.90
CA ARG A 236 -8.98 0.19 -5.30
C ARG A 236 -8.30 1.19 -4.38
N TYR A 237 -7.79 2.27 -4.96
CA TYR A 237 -7.29 3.40 -4.18
C TYR A 237 -8.44 4.02 -3.38
N TRP A 238 -8.23 4.20 -2.08
CA TRP A 238 -9.21 4.85 -1.21
C TRP A 238 -8.76 6.26 -0.83
N ARG A 239 -7.55 6.39 -0.27
CA ARG A 239 -7.03 7.68 0.18
C ARG A 239 -5.54 7.65 0.52
N SER A 240 -4.91 8.81 0.41
CA SER A 240 -3.58 9.14 0.92
C SER A 240 -3.70 10.01 2.17
N ILE A 241 -2.85 9.72 3.15
CA ILE A 241 -2.77 10.42 4.44
C ILE A 241 -1.36 10.98 4.55
N VAL A 242 -1.23 12.27 4.90
CA VAL A 242 0.09 12.89 5.08
C VAL A 242 0.31 13.21 6.55
N TYR A 243 1.47 12.85 7.07
CA TYR A 243 1.86 13.11 8.46
C TYR A 243 3.36 13.38 8.60
N GLY A 244 3.70 14.21 9.60
CA GLY A 244 5.09 14.42 10.02
C GLY A 244 5.50 13.41 11.09
N ASN A 245 5.95 13.90 12.25
CA ASN A 245 6.21 13.05 13.42
C ASN A 245 4.89 12.61 14.06
N THR A 246 4.36 11.45 13.65
CA THR A 246 3.16 10.85 14.26
C THR A 246 3.43 9.46 14.80
N THR A 247 2.76 9.10 15.89
CA THR A 247 2.81 7.74 16.44
C THR A 247 1.86 6.82 15.67
N SER A 248 2.15 5.53 15.68
CA SER A 248 1.29 4.46 15.14
C SER A 248 -0.14 4.52 15.68
N GLU A 249 -0.29 4.93 16.94
CA GLU A 249 -1.58 5.10 17.61
C GLU A 249 -2.39 6.27 17.03
N ILE A 250 -1.74 7.32 16.53
CA ILE A 250 -2.42 8.42 15.85
C ILE A 250 -2.88 7.95 14.48
N ILE A 251 -2.01 7.28 13.72
CA ILE A 251 -2.32 6.76 12.38
C ILE A 251 -3.51 5.81 12.45
N GLY A 252 -3.49 4.82 13.35
CA GLY A 252 -4.60 3.87 13.43
C GLY A 252 -5.91 4.50 13.89
N ARG A 253 -5.89 5.55 14.75
CA ARG A 253 -7.10 6.27 15.15
C ARG A 253 -7.68 7.03 13.97
N TYR A 254 -6.81 7.69 13.21
CA TYR A 254 -7.20 8.41 12.01
C TYR A 254 -7.81 7.46 10.96
N LEU A 255 -7.24 6.28 10.75
CA LEU A 255 -7.83 5.25 9.89
C LEU A 255 -9.23 4.83 10.35
N ILE A 256 -9.41 4.54 11.65
CA ILE A 256 -10.72 4.17 12.21
C ILE A 256 -11.74 5.30 12.01
N ASP A 257 -11.35 6.55 12.26
CA ASP A 257 -12.24 7.70 12.10
C ASP A 257 -12.61 7.91 10.63
N LEU A 258 -11.67 7.77 9.71
CA LEU A 258 -11.95 7.85 8.26
C LEU A 258 -12.89 6.75 7.79
N LEU A 259 -12.68 5.51 8.21
CA LEU A 259 -13.58 4.40 7.88
C LEU A 259 -15.02 4.72 8.30
N LYS A 260 -15.19 5.30 9.49
CA LYS A 260 -16.50 5.69 10.03
C LYS A 260 -17.13 6.85 9.27
N VAL A 261 -16.34 7.89 8.98
CA VAL A 261 -16.80 9.07 8.25
C VAL A 261 -17.33 8.70 6.86
N ASP A 262 -16.63 7.80 6.17
CA ASP A 262 -17.03 7.33 4.85
C ASP A 262 -18.13 6.25 4.89
N GLY A 263 -18.46 5.71 6.07
CA GLY A 263 -19.51 4.70 6.23
C GLY A 263 -19.07 3.27 5.91
N LEU A 264 -17.77 2.97 5.94
CA LEU A 264 -17.26 1.60 5.81
C LEU A 264 -17.51 0.82 7.11
N ASP A 265 -18.09 -0.38 6.98
CA ASP A 265 -18.36 -1.23 8.15
C ASP A 265 -17.06 -1.84 8.66
N LEU A 266 -16.62 -1.41 9.85
CA LEU A 266 -15.42 -1.93 10.49
C LEU A 266 -15.53 -3.44 10.79
N CYS A 267 -16.74 -3.97 11.01
CA CYS A 267 -16.92 -5.41 11.26
C CYS A 267 -16.61 -6.27 10.04
N LYS A 268 -16.65 -5.71 8.83
CA LYS A 268 -16.30 -6.37 7.57
C LYS A 268 -14.81 -6.29 7.24
N LEU A 269 -14.04 -5.47 7.96
CA LEU A 269 -12.59 -5.40 7.80
C LEU A 269 -11.96 -6.72 8.25
N PHE A 270 -11.37 -7.43 7.28
CA PHE A 270 -10.89 -8.79 7.42
C PHE A 270 -9.41 -8.87 7.78
N GLN A 271 -8.60 -8.07 7.09
CA GLN A 271 -7.14 -8.09 7.20
C GLN A 271 -6.58 -6.68 6.97
N LEU A 272 -5.44 -6.39 7.59
CA LEU A 272 -4.51 -5.36 7.12
C LEU A 272 -3.37 -6.05 6.36
N GLY A 273 -3.20 -5.78 5.07
CA GLY A 273 -2.29 -6.50 4.18
C GLY A 273 -0.80 -6.34 4.51
N GLU A 274 -0.45 -5.30 5.28
CA GLU A 274 0.95 -4.90 5.54
C GLU A 274 1.50 -5.34 6.91
N ILE A 275 0.75 -6.14 7.70
CA ILE A 275 1.18 -6.41 9.09
C ILE A 275 2.45 -7.25 9.08
N ILE A 276 3.58 -6.65 9.46
CA ILE A 276 4.80 -7.38 9.82
C ILE A 276 4.56 -7.98 11.22
N THR A 277 3.92 -9.14 11.30
CA THR A 277 3.75 -9.83 12.59
C THR A 277 5.03 -10.56 12.96
N ASN A 278 6.01 -9.85 13.50
CA ASN A 278 6.94 -10.50 14.41
C ASN A 278 6.70 -9.91 15.81
N ARG A 279 6.24 -10.76 16.75
CA ARG A 279 5.98 -10.34 18.14
C ARG A 279 7.25 -9.84 18.84
N ASP A 280 8.41 -10.24 18.34
CA ASP A 280 9.70 -9.89 18.93
C ASP A 280 10.30 -8.59 18.34
N ASN A 281 9.76 -8.08 17.22
CA ASN A 281 10.16 -6.81 16.59
C ASN A 281 8.92 -5.94 16.33
N MET A 282 8.42 -5.29 17.39
CA MET A 282 7.26 -4.41 17.36
C MET A 282 7.56 -3.15 16.53
N ASN A 283 7.12 -3.11 15.27
CA ASN A 283 7.16 -1.91 14.45
C ASN A 283 5.84 -1.12 14.49
N SER A 284 5.79 0.02 13.81
CA SER A 284 4.62 0.90 13.80
C SER A 284 3.34 0.20 13.31
N ASN A 285 3.44 -0.63 12.28
CA ASN A 285 2.30 -1.31 11.66
C ASN A 285 1.66 -2.35 12.59
N THR A 286 2.45 -3.04 13.41
CA THR A 286 1.93 -3.97 14.42
C THR A 286 1.08 -3.26 15.47
N ALA A 287 1.48 -2.06 15.91
CA ALA A 287 0.68 -1.28 16.85
C ALA A 287 -0.64 -0.77 16.24
N ILE A 288 -0.63 -0.36 14.97
CA ILE A 288 -1.85 0.00 14.22
C ILE A 288 -2.80 -1.21 14.17
N ALA A 289 -2.28 -2.39 13.82
CA ALA A 289 -3.06 -3.61 13.72
C ALA A 289 -3.71 -4.02 15.03
N MET A 290 -2.97 -4.01 16.14
CA MET A 290 -3.50 -4.32 17.47
C MET A 290 -4.64 -3.37 17.87
N MET A 291 -4.52 -2.09 17.56
CA MET A 291 -5.55 -1.11 17.90
C MET A 291 -6.81 -1.27 17.05
N ILE A 292 -6.65 -1.49 15.73
CA ILE A 292 -7.78 -1.75 14.83
C ILE A 292 -8.47 -3.07 15.20
N ASP A 293 -7.70 -4.13 15.48
CA ASP A 293 -8.19 -5.43 15.95
C ASP A 293 -9.03 -5.29 17.22
N LYS A 294 -8.52 -4.58 18.22
CA LYS A 294 -9.26 -4.26 19.45
C LYS A 294 -10.56 -3.54 19.15
N LYS A 295 -10.54 -2.57 18.23
CA LYS A 295 -11.74 -1.80 17.89
C LYS A 295 -12.79 -2.64 17.15
N ILE A 296 -12.36 -3.51 16.23
CA ILE A 296 -13.22 -4.46 15.54
C ILE A 296 -13.91 -5.38 16.54
N ARG A 297 -13.17 -5.95 17.50
CA ARG A 297 -13.75 -6.80 18.55
C ARG A 297 -14.82 -6.08 19.33
N MET A 298 -14.52 -4.87 19.82
CA MET A 298 -15.49 -4.04 20.55
C MET A 298 -16.76 -3.76 19.74
N GLU A 299 -16.63 -3.43 18.45
CA GLU A 299 -17.80 -3.17 17.60
C GLU A 299 -18.60 -4.43 17.30
N ARG A 300 -17.96 -5.60 17.16
CA ARG A 300 -18.65 -6.88 17.03
C ARG A 300 -19.39 -7.24 18.32
N GLU A 301 -18.72 -7.13 19.47
CA GLU A 301 -19.32 -7.36 20.79
C GLU A 301 -20.54 -6.48 21.03
N THR A 302 -20.46 -5.21 20.63
CA THR A 302 -21.58 -4.27 20.74
C THR A 302 -22.76 -4.68 19.85
N LYS A 303 -22.49 -5.23 18.65
CA LYS A 303 -23.53 -5.68 17.70
C LYS A 303 -24.15 -7.01 18.09
N THR A 304 -23.38 -7.95 18.65
CA THR A 304 -23.84 -9.32 18.96
C THR A 304 -24.27 -9.51 20.41
N GLY A 305 -23.81 -8.65 21.32
CA GLY A 305 -24.01 -8.81 22.76
C GLY A 305 -23.16 -9.92 23.40
N VAL A 306 -22.22 -10.51 22.64
CA VAL A 306 -21.37 -11.63 23.07
C VAL A 306 -19.91 -11.24 22.91
N ALA A 307 -19.07 -11.60 23.89
CA ALA A 307 -17.62 -11.39 23.82
C ALA A 307 -17.03 -12.05 22.56
N VAL A 308 -16.21 -11.33 21.80
CA VAL A 308 -15.65 -11.82 20.52
C VAL A 308 -14.13 -11.88 20.60
N ASP A 309 -13.59 -13.08 20.51
CA ASP A 309 -12.15 -13.37 20.58
C ASP A 309 -11.45 -13.35 19.20
N LYS A 310 -12.18 -13.15 18.11
CA LYS A 310 -11.65 -13.04 16.75
C LYS A 310 -11.89 -11.65 16.16
N GLY A 311 -10.80 -10.90 15.93
CA GLY A 311 -10.81 -9.61 15.24
C GLY A 311 -10.32 -9.73 13.80
N LEU A 312 -9.16 -9.13 13.51
CA LEU A 312 -8.44 -9.24 12.24
C LEU A 312 -7.88 -10.65 12.04
N VAL A 313 -7.88 -11.12 10.80
CA VAL A 313 -7.13 -12.32 10.41
C VAL A 313 -5.68 -11.97 10.18
N SER A 314 -4.80 -12.74 10.82
CA SER A 314 -3.36 -12.68 10.58
C SER A 314 -2.94 -13.83 9.66
N ILE A 315 -2.31 -13.47 8.54
CA ILE A 315 -1.65 -14.42 7.64
C ILE A 315 -0.12 -14.43 7.80
N GLY A 316 0.41 -13.72 8.80
CA GLY A 316 1.85 -13.51 8.98
C GLY A 316 2.35 -12.17 8.44
N SER A 317 3.67 -12.01 8.43
CA SER A 317 4.35 -10.85 7.85
C SER A 317 4.14 -10.74 6.34
N CYS A 318 4.17 -9.53 5.77
CA CYS A 318 4.14 -9.35 4.31
C CYS A 318 5.31 -10.14 3.68
N PRO A 319 5.04 -11.22 2.93
CA PRO A 319 6.11 -12.11 2.48
C PRO A 319 7.04 -11.42 1.49
N LEU A 320 6.56 -10.42 0.75
CA LEU A 320 7.38 -9.62 -0.17
C LEU A 320 8.50 -8.89 0.57
N HIS A 321 8.13 -8.04 1.54
CA HIS A 321 9.09 -7.29 2.35
C HIS A 321 9.97 -8.22 3.20
N ALA A 322 9.39 -9.28 3.76
CA ALA A 322 10.14 -10.27 4.52
C ALA A 322 11.24 -10.92 3.68
N ILE A 323 10.89 -11.52 2.53
CA ILE A 323 11.85 -12.21 1.65
C ILE A 323 12.92 -11.25 1.14
N GLN A 324 12.52 -10.02 0.79
CA GLN A 324 13.44 -8.98 0.35
C GLN A 324 14.45 -8.59 1.44
N ASN A 325 13.99 -8.33 2.66
CA ASN A 325 14.85 -7.95 3.78
C ASN A 325 15.80 -9.09 4.16
N VAL A 326 15.29 -10.32 4.22
CA VAL A 326 16.11 -11.50 4.55
C VAL A 326 17.23 -11.71 3.55
N PHE A 327 16.95 -11.52 2.26
CA PHE A 327 17.97 -11.64 1.22
C PHE A 327 19.14 -10.69 1.48
N MET A 328 18.86 -9.41 1.77
CA MET A 328 19.88 -8.41 2.04
C MET A 328 20.60 -8.66 3.36
N ASN A 329 19.86 -8.97 4.42
CA ASN A 329 20.41 -9.31 5.73
C ASN A 329 21.40 -10.47 5.63
N GLY A 330 21.11 -11.47 4.78
CA GLY A 330 22.01 -12.58 4.48
C GLY A 330 23.45 -12.14 4.19
N PHE A 331 23.62 -11.09 3.38
CA PHE A 331 24.95 -10.60 2.99
C PHE A 331 25.60 -9.71 4.06
N THR A 332 24.83 -9.16 5.00
CA THR A 332 25.39 -8.42 6.15
C THR A 332 26.25 -9.32 7.07
N ALA A 333 25.90 -10.61 7.21
CA ALA A 333 26.67 -11.58 8.01
C ALA A 333 28.11 -11.76 7.54
N SER A 334 28.35 -11.53 6.26
CA SER A 334 29.64 -11.75 5.62
C SER A 334 30.51 -10.49 5.56
N LYS A 335 30.10 -9.39 6.22
CA LYS A 335 30.70 -8.03 6.13
C LYS A 335 30.69 -7.43 4.72
N TRP A 336 30.08 -8.10 3.76
CA TRP A 336 29.98 -7.62 2.39
C TRP A 336 28.74 -6.74 2.24
N GLN A 337 28.94 -5.43 2.31
CA GLN A 337 27.88 -4.42 2.19
C GLN A 337 27.52 -4.20 0.72
N ILE A 338 26.79 -5.15 0.12
CA ILE A 338 26.42 -5.13 -1.31
C ILE A 338 25.62 -3.86 -1.67
N ASP A 339 24.76 -3.42 -0.77
CA ASP A 339 24.02 -2.17 -0.85
C ASP A 339 24.94 -0.95 -0.95
N GLU A 340 25.99 -0.88 -0.13
CA GLU A 340 26.99 0.19 -0.20
C GLU A 340 27.75 0.17 -1.53
N ILE A 341 28.11 -1.02 -2.03
CA ILE A 341 28.77 -1.18 -3.34
C ILE A 341 27.89 -0.59 -4.46
N VAL A 342 26.62 -1.00 -4.53
CA VAL A 342 25.69 -0.53 -5.57
C VAL A 342 25.43 0.97 -5.44
N HIS A 343 25.28 1.48 -4.21
CA HIS A 343 25.10 2.90 -3.94
C HIS A 343 26.33 3.71 -4.37
N ASP A 344 27.55 3.22 -4.11
CA ASP A 344 28.78 3.90 -4.49
C ASP A 344 28.93 4.04 -6.00
N PHE A 345 28.71 2.98 -6.76
CA PHE A 345 28.70 3.07 -8.23
C PHE A 345 27.66 4.07 -8.72
N SER A 346 26.42 3.94 -8.25
CA SER A 346 25.30 4.71 -8.82
C SER A 346 25.39 6.19 -8.51
N PHE A 347 25.71 6.54 -7.26
CA PHE A 347 25.85 7.93 -6.84
C PHE A 347 27.06 8.60 -7.49
N PHE A 348 28.16 7.87 -7.72
CA PHE A 348 29.36 8.43 -8.34
C PHE A 348 29.07 9.05 -9.72
N PHE A 349 28.22 8.37 -10.51
CA PHE A 349 27.77 8.82 -11.82
C PHE A 349 26.62 9.84 -11.75
N ALA A 350 25.65 9.65 -10.85
CA ALA A 350 24.49 10.55 -10.71
C ALA A 350 24.89 12.01 -10.41
N GLN A 351 26.01 12.22 -9.72
CA GLN A 351 26.49 13.54 -9.31
C GLN A 351 27.23 14.32 -10.40
N SER A 352 27.49 13.74 -11.58
CA SER A 352 28.28 14.44 -12.60
C SER A 352 28.05 13.91 -14.02
N SER A 353 27.44 14.74 -14.86
CA SER A 353 27.34 14.51 -16.30
C SER A 353 28.71 14.36 -16.99
N ALA A 354 29.74 15.08 -16.50
CA ALA A 354 31.10 14.95 -17.01
C ALA A 354 31.68 13.55 -16.77
N ARG A 355 31.48 12.98 -15.57
CA ARG A 355 31.89 11.59 -15.27
C ARG A 355 31.16 10.58 -16.16
N SER A 356 29.89 10.82 -16.44
CA SER A 356 29.10 9.99 -17.35
C SER A 356 29.66 10.00 -18.78
N GLN A 357 30.05 11.17 -19.29
CA GLN A 357 30.69 11.30 -20.61
C GLN A 357 32.09 10.66 -20.65
N ASP A 358 32.89 10.85 -19.61
CA ASP A 358 34.21 10.24 -19.51
C ASP A 358 34.16 8.71 -19.45
N TYR A 359 33.14 8.16 -18.82
CA TYR A 359 32.89 6.72 -18.82
C TYR A 359 32.61 6.16 -20.22
N LEU A 360 31.85 6.90 -21.06
CA LEU A 360 31.60 6.50 -22.45
C LEU A 360 32.90 6.39 -23.26
N LYS A 361 33.87 7.29 -23.04
CA LYS A 361 35.19 7.19 -23.68
C LYS A 361 35.94 5.92 -23.25
N ALA A 362 35.86 5.55 -21.97
CA ALA A 362 36.44 4.28 -21.49
C ALA A 362 35.75 3.05 -22.11
N MET A 363 34.45 3.13 -22.41
CA MET A 363 33.72 2.07 -23.12
C MET A 363 34.18 1.89 -24.57
N GLU A 364 34.40 3.00 -25.29
CA GLU A 364 34.93 2.99 -26.65
C GLU A 364 36.31 2.32 -26.70
N ASN A 365 37.19 2.62 -25.72
CA ASN A 365 38.52 2.03 -25.64
C ASN A 365 38.52 0.50 -25.47
N ILE A 366 37.47 -0.09 -24.88
CA ILE A 366 37.35 -1.54 -24.66
C ILE A 366 36.57 -2.23 -25.80
N ASN A 367 36.03 -1.47 -26.75
CA ASN A 367 35.17 -1.98 -27.83
C ASN A 367 33.97 -2.79 -27.28
N SER A 368 33.43 -2.33 -26.14
CA SER A 368 32.26 -2.92 -25.49
C SER A 368 31.00 -2.44 -26.23
N GLY A 369 30.42 -3.27 -27.10
CA GLY A 369 29.16 -2.96 -27.82
C GLY A 369 27.91 -2.80 -26.94
N SER A 370 28.07 -2.56 -25.64
CA SER A 370 27.00 -2.44 -24.64
C SER A 370 26.86 -1.00 -24.16
N HIS A 371 26.18 -0.13 -24.92
CA HIS A 371 25.96 1.30 -24.60
C HIS A 371 24.99 1.61 -23.45
N GLN A 372 24.68 0.65 -22.56
CA GLN A 372 23.69 0.88 -21.52
C GLN A 372 24.30 1.55 -20.29
N PHE A 373 24.02 2.85 -20.10
CA PHE A 373 24.33 3.57 -18.87
C PHE A 373 23.64 2.90 -17.67
N SER A 374 24.27 2.91 -16.49
CA SER A 374 23.61 2.46 -15.26
C SER A 374 22.37 3.34 -15.03
N LYS A 375 21.17 2.74 -14.94
CA LYS A 375 20.01 3.51 -14.45
C LYS A 375 20.38 4.09 -13.09
N GLN A 376 19.93 5.30 -12.82
CA GLN A 376 19.99 5.88 -11.49
C GLN A 376 19.38 4.89 -10.50
N TYR A 377 20.18 4.43 -9.56
CA TYR A 377 19.73 3.54 -8.49
C TYR A 377 18.85 4.35 -7.53
N VAL A 378 17.60 3.93 -7.42
CA VAL A 378 16.68 4.49 -6.42
C VAL A 378 16.74 3.57 -5.20
N PHE A 379 17.35 4.05 -4.11
CA PHE A 379 17.55 3.30 -2.86
C PHE A 379 16.23 2.71 -2.28
N SER A 380 15.07 3.26 -2.64
CA SER A 380 13.76 2.79 -2.18
C SER A 380 13.14 1.64 -3.00
N ARG A 381 13.71 1.22 -4.14
CA ARG A 381 13.14 0.15 -5.00
C ARG A 381 14.08 -1.05 -5.15
N TRP A 382 14.13 -1.91 -4.15
CA TRP A 382 15.23 -2.89 -4.01
C TRP A 382 15.23 -4.05 -5.01
N ILE A 383 14.13 -4.29 -5.73
CA ILE A 383 14.14 -5.18 -6.90
C ILE A 383 15.17 -4.71 -7.94
N GLU A 384 15.53 -3.43 -7.93
CA GLU A 384 16.59 -2.88 -8.76
C GLU A 384 18.00 -3.29 -8.31
N VAL A 385 18.24 -3.75 -7.08
CA VAL A 385 19.58 -4.17 -6.61
C VAL A 385 20.09 -5.33 -7.45
N GLY A 386 19.26 -6.35 -7.69
CA GLY A 386 19.63 -7.48 -8.54
C GLY A 386 19.94 -7.04 -9.98
N SER A 387 19.16 -6.10 -10.52
CA SER A 387 19.42 -5.54 -11.86
C SER A 387 20.68 -4.66 -11.90
N SER A 388 21.00 -4.00 -10.79
CA SER A 388 22.18 -3.13 -10.65
C SER A 388 23.46 -3.95 -10.55
N VAL A 389 23.44 -5.02 -9.74
CA VAL A 389 24.55 -5.99 -9.67
C VAL A 389 24.77 -6.65 -11.03
N GLU A 390 23.70 -7.05 -11.73
CA GLU A 390 23.83 -7.58 -13.10
C GLU A 390 24.54 -6.59 -14.04
N ARG A 391 24.20 -5.30 -13.98
CA ARG A 391 24.86 -4.27 -14.80
C ARG A 391 26.33 -4.09 -14.42
N ILE A 392 26.64 -4.05 -13.13
CA ILE A 392 28.02 -3.99 -12.63
C ILE A 392 28.83 -5.18 -13.18
N LEU A 393 28.28 -6.39 -13.11
CA LEU A 393 28.93 -7.60 -13.63
C LEU A 393 29.16 -7.53 -15.15
N ARG A 394 28.15 -7.08 -15.92
CA ARG A 394 28.28 -6.92 -17.38
C ARG A 394 29.33 -5.88 -17.77
N GLN A 395 29.53 -4.86 -16.94
CA GLN A 395 30.44 -3.75 -17.20
C GLN A 395 31.76 -3.85 -16.44
N TRP A 396 32.03 -4.96 -15.75
CA TRP A 396 33.16 -5.09 -14.83
C TRP A 396 34.51 -4.67 -15.44
N ARG A 397 34.79 -5.12 -16.68
CA ARG A 397 36.04 -4.75 -17.39
C ARG A 397 36.13 -3.25 -17.70
N VAL A 398 35.00 -2.63 -18.05
CA VAL A 398 34.92 -1.18 -18.29
C VAL A 398 35.09 -0.40 -16.98
N LEU A 399 34.48 -0.87 -15.89
CA LEU A 399 34.62 -0.25 -14.59
C LEU A 399 36.08 -0.29 -14.12
N ILE A 400 36.77 -1.41 -14.31
CA ILE A 400 38.22 -1.53 -14.06
C ILE A 400 38.99 -0.47 -14.85
N GLU A 401 38.81 -0.42 -16.17
CA GLU A 401 39.54 0.54 -17.01
C GLU A 401 39.22 1.99 -16.64
N TYR A 402 37.96 2.30 -16.37
CA TYR A 402 37.56 3.66 -16.02
C TYR A 402 38.11 4.09 -14.66
N PHE A 403 37.89 3.29 -13.60
CA PHE A 403 38.23 3.68 -12.23
C PHE A 403 39.71 3.53 -11.90
N ILE A 404 40.39 2.52 -12.47
CA ILE A 404 41.79 2.21 -12.17
C ILE A 404 42.73 2.87 -13.19
N THR A 405 42.38 2.88 -14.49
CA THR A 405 43.27 3.38 -15.55
C THR A 405 42.96 4.82 -15.96
N TYR A 406 41.73 5.13 -16.37
CA TYR A 406 41.37 6.40 -17.00
C TYR A 406 41.28 7.55 -15.99
N LEU A 407 40.50 7.40 -14.93
CA LEU A 407 40.23 8.47 -13.97
C LEU A 407 41.50 9.04 -13.32
N PRO A 408 42.46 8.23 -12.84
CA PRO A 408 43.70 8.75 -12.27
C PRO A 408 44.58 9.50 -13.28
N LYS A 409 44.48 9.18 -14.57
CA LYS A 409 45.20 9.88 -15.65
C LYS A 409 44.59 11.24 -15.95
N VAL A 410 43.25 11.33 -15.99
CA VAL A 410 42.53 12.55 -16.39
C VAL A 410 42.31 13.50 -15.22
N ASN A 411 42.16 12.98 -13.99
CA ASN A 411 41.97 13.78 -12.79
C ASN A 411 42.88 13.30 -11.66
N LYS A 412 44.05 13.92 -11.51
CA LYS A 412 45.02 13.59 -10.45
C LYS A 412 44.47 13.79 -9.03
N MET A 413 43.49 14.69 -8.84
CA MET A 413 42.86 14.93 -7.53
C MET A 413 41.83 13.86 -7.16
N ILE A 414 41.46 12.95 -8.06
CA ILE A 414 40.47 11.90 -7.77
C ILE A 414 40.91 10.99 -6.60
N VAL A 415 42.23 10.90 -6.37
CA VAL A 415 42.82 10.09 -5.29
C VAL A 415 42.45 10.57 -3.89
N THR A 416 41.96 11.80 -3.73
CA THR A 416 41.46 12.32 -2.44
C THR A 416 39.98 12.02 -2.23
N ASN A 417 39.27 11.55 -3.25
CA ASN A 417 37.86 11.23 -3.16
C ASN A 417 37.65 9.88 -2.46
N GLU A 418 37.08 9.90 -1.26
CA GLU A 418 36.86 8.68 -0.45
C GLU A 418 35.97 7.63 -1.15
N ARG A 419 34.98 8.05 -1.94
CA ARG A 419 34.12 7.12 -2.68
C ARG A 419 34.89 6.42 -3.80
N TRP A 420 35.76 7.15 -4.51
CA TRP A 420 36.65 6.55 -5.50
C TRP A 420 37.61 5.55 -4.85
N LYS A 421 38.18 5.86 -3.68
CA LYS A 421 39.08 4.93 -2.95
C LYS A 421 38.38 3.62 -2.63
N ARG A 422 37.14 3.68 -2.11
CA ARG A 422 36.32 2.49 -1.84
C ARG A 422 36.04 1.69 -3.11
N ILE A 423 35.60 2.34 -4.19
CA ILE A 423 35.34 1.67 -5.48
C ILE A 423 36.62 1.02 -6.03
N LYS A 424 37.76 1.70 -5.96
CA LYS A 424 39.05 1.16 -6.39
C LYS A 424 39.42 -0.10 -5.59
N GLU A 425 39.34 -0.06 -4.26
CA GLU A 425 39.64 -1.22 -3.41
C GLU A 425 38.70 -2.40 -3.74
N LEU A 426 37.41 -2.13 -3.96
CA LEU A 426 36.43 -3.15 -4.34
C LEU A 426 36.78 -3.81 -5.68
N LEU A 427 37.18 -3.02 -6.68
CA LEU A 427 37.54 -3.50 -8.01
C LEU A 427 38.86 -4.29 -8.03
N GLU A 428 39.81 -3.96 -7.15
CA GLU A 428 41.09 -4.67 -7.03
C GLU A 428 40.96 -6.02 -6.29
N ARG A 429 39.94 -6.19 -5.46
CA ARG A 429 39.69 -7.42 -4.69
C ARG A 429 39.02 -8.50 -5.53
N LYS A 430 39.78 -9.52 -5.95
CA LYS A 430 39.28 -10.66 -6.74
C LYS A 430 38.09 -11.41 -6.10
N GLN A 431 38.02 -11.48 -4.77
CA GLN A 431 36.91 -12.10 -4.03
C GLN A 431 35.57 -11.40 -4.27
N VAL A 432 35.56 -10.08 -4.47
CA VAL A 432 34.34 -9.29 -4.67
C VAL A 432 33.62 -9.74 -5.93
N LEU A 433 34.36 -10.01 -7.01
CA LEU A 433 33.77 -10.47 -8.26
C LEU A 433 33.09 -11.85 -8.09
N ALA A 434 33.74 -12.79 -7.40
CA ALA A 434 33.16 -14.10 -7.08
C ALA A 434 31.87 -13.96 -6.25
N LEU A 435 31.89 -13.04 -5.28
CA LEU A 435 30.73 -12.73 -4.44
C LEU A 435 29.57 -12.11 -5.23
N LEU A 436 29.83 -11.14 -6.11
CA LEU A 436 28.79 -10.53 -6.93
C LEU A 436 28.16 -11.57 -7.87
N PHE A 437 28.94 -12.51 -8.40
CA PHE A 437 28.39 -13.65 -9.15
C PHE A 437 27.54 -14.57 -8.28
N PHE A 438 27.95 -14.86 -7.05
CA PHE A 438 27.16 -15.65 -6.10
C PHE A 438 25.85 -14.94 -5.72
N PHE A 439 25.91 -13.64 -5.43
CA PHE A 439 24.74 -12.80 -5.18
C PHE A 439 23.76 -12.86 -6.35
N GLN A 440 24.28 -12.68 -7.58
CA GLN A 440 23.46 -12.72 -8.79
C GLN A 440 22.83 -14.09 -9.03
N TYR A 441 23.58 -15.17 -8.75
CA TYR A 441 23.08 -16.53 -8.83
C TYR A 441 21.92 -16.75 -7.85
N LEU A 442 22.13 -16.43 -6.57
CA LEU A 442 21.13 -16.62 -5.52
C LEU A 442 19.88 -15.78 -5.80
N TYR A 443 20.05 -14.52 -6.18
CA TYR A 443 18.96 -13.62 -6.57
C TYR A 443 18.13 -14.21 -7.70
N ARG A 444 18.75 -14.59 -8.82
CA ARG A 444 18.03 -15.07 -10.02
C ARG A 444 17.36 -16.41 -9.82
N HIS A 445 18.05 -17.35 -9.19
CA HIS A 445 17.60 -18.73 -9.15
C HIS A 445 16.70 -19.03 -7.95
N SER A 446 16.87 -18.30 -6.84
CA SER A 446 16.11 -18.59 -5.62
C SER A 446 15.07 -17.52 -5.29
N PHE A 447 15.33 -16.23 -5.53
CA PHE A 447 14.47 -15.14 -5.05
C PHE A 447 13.60 -14.49 -6.14
N TRP A 448 14.14 -14.24 -7.33
CA TRP A 448 13.51 -13.44 -8.39
C TRP A 448 12.08 -13.89 -8.74
N LYS A 449 11.90 -15.19 -8.99
CA LYS A 449 10.57 -15.75 -9.33
C LYS A 449 9.56 -15.50 -8.22
N ARG A 450 9.96 -15.61 -6.95
CA ARG A 450 9.08 -15.43 -5.79
C ARG A 450 8.73 -13.96 -5.58
N LEU A 451 9.71 -13.07 -5.71
CA LEU A 451 9.49 -11.62 -5.59
C LEU A 451 8.50 -11.12 -6.66
N ILE A 452 8.68 -11.50 -7.93
CA ILE A 452 7.72 -11.15 -8.99
C ILE A 452 6.34 -11.72 -8.70
N TRP A 453 6.28 -12.96 -8.24
CA TRP A 453 5.01 -13.62 -7.97
C TRP A 453 4.23 -12.91 -6.84
N LEU A 454 4.90 -12.50 -5.77
CA LEU A 454 4.33 -11.74 -4.64
C LEU A 454 3.86 -10.33 -5.02
N GLN A 455 4.34 -9.80 -6.16
CA GLN A 455 3.91 -8.51 -6.71
C GLN A 455 2.74 -8.63 -7.68
N LYS A 456 2.23 -9.83 -7.95
CA LYS A 456 1.05 -9.98 -8.79
C LYS A 456 -0.16 -9.37 -8.10
N GLN A 457 -0.96 -8.64 -8.86
CA GLN A 457 -2.20 -8.01 -8.39
C GLN A 457 -3.35 -9.03 -8.22
N LEU A 458 -3.27 -10.15 -8.96
CA LEU A 458 -4.26 -11.24 -8.95
C LEU A 458 -4.37 -11.94 -7.58
N PRO A 459 -5.55 -12.45 -7.19
CA PRO A 459 -5.73 -13.13 -5.91
C PRO A 459 -5.02 -14.49 -5.85
N ASN A 460 -3.82 -14.55 -5.26
CA ASN A 460 -3.05 -15.80 -5.15
C ASN A 460 -2.94 -16.36 -3.72
N ILE A 461 -3.85 -15.98 -2.82
CA ILE A 461 -3.79 -16.44 -1.42
C ILE A 461 -3.87 -17.97 -1.28
N HIS A 462 -4.57 -18.62 -2.22
CA HIS A 462 -4.80 -20.06 -2.26
C HIS A 462 -3.53 -20.90 -2.48
N ILE A 463 -2.49 -20.33 -3.09
CA ILE A 463 -1.20 -21.00 -3.36
C ILE A 463 -0.05 -20.41 -2.52
N LEU A 464 -0.30 -19.40 -1.68
CA LEU A 464 0.73 -18.75 -0.88
C LEU A 464 1.47 -19.72 0.06
N TYR A 465 0.76 -20.65 0.69
CA TYR A 465 1.36 -21.63 1.59
C TYR A 465 2.33 -22.57 0.85
N GLU A 466 1.94 -23.03 -0.34
CA GLU A 466 2.74 -23.91 -1.19
C GLU A 466 3.96 -23.18 -1.74
N GLU A 467 3.79 -21.96 -2.25
CA GLU A 467 4.89 -21.13 -2.76
C GLU A 467 5.93 -20.81 -1.68
N CYS A 468 5.49 -20.50 -0.46
CA CYS A 468 6.39 -20.31 0.69
C CYS A 468 7.11 -21.62 1.08
N THR A 469 6.41 -22.75 1.04
CA THR A 469 6.98 -24.08 1.34
C THR A 469 8.08 -24.42 0.34
N ASP A 470 7.80 -24.24 -0.95
CA ASP A 470 8.73 -24.52 -2.03
C ASP A 470 9.91 -23.56 -2.04
N PHE A 471 9.69 -22.30 -1.69
CA PHE A 471 10.76 -21.33 -1.52
C PHE A 471 11.74 -21.74 -0.42
N LEU A 472 11.26 -22.05 0.79
CA LEU A 472 12.12 -22.48 1.90
C LEU A 472 12.87 -23.77 1.54
N ARG A 473 12.16 -24.75 0.94
CA ARG A 473 12.79 -25.99 0.48
C ARG A 473 13.92 -25.72 -0.50
N HIS A 474 13.71 -24.84 -1.48
CA HIS A 474 14.72 -24.51 -2.48
C HIS A 474 15.96 -23.83 -1.86
N VAL A 475 15.77 -22.92 -0.90
CA VAL A 475 16.90 -22.31 -0.17
C VAL A 475 17.67 -23.36 0.62
N LEU A 476 16.98 -24.25 1.35
CA LEU A 476 17.62 -25.35 2.07
C LEU A 476 18.40 -26.27 1.13
N GLN A 477 17.84 -26.64 -0.02
CA GLN A 477 18.50 -27.48 -1.03
C GLN A 477 19.82 -26.89 -1.55
N CYS A 478 20.04 -25.59 -1.44
CA CYS A 478 21.28 -24.97 -1.88
C CYS A 478 22.49 -25.37 -1.01
N PHE A 479 22.28 -25.72 0.26
CA PHE A 479 23.38 -25.95 1.21
C PHE A 479 23.17 -27.06 2.24
N VAL A 480 21.95 -27.59 2.40
CA VAL A 480 21.62 -28.73 3.27
C VAL A 480 21.52 -29.99 2.41
N LYS A 481 21.94 -31.14 2.95
CA LYS A 481 21.88 -32.42 2.23
C LYS A 481 20.44 -32.83 1.90
N ASP A 482 20.25 -33.42 0.72
CA ASP A 482 18.91 -33.65 0.15
C ASP A 482 18.12 -34.75 0.91
N ASP A 483 18.80 -35.70 1.52
CA ASP A 483 18.22 -36.77 2.36
C ASP A 483 17.47 -36.22 3.59
N LEU A 484 17.94 -35.09 4.14
CA LEU A 484 17.29 -34.43 5.28
C LEU A 484 16.02 -33.67 4.92
N LEU A 485 15.81 -33.39 3.62
CA LEU A 485 14.69 -32.63 3.09
C LEU A 485 13.63 -33.54 2.44
N LEU A 486 14.01 -34.78 2.12
CA LEU A 486 13.13 -35.76 1.48
C LEU A 486 11.85 -35.95 2.30
N ASN A 487 10.70 -35.93 1.62
CA ASN A 487 9.36 -36.09 2.20
C ASN A 487 8.92 -35.03 3.22
N LYS A 488 9.72 -33.98 3.46
CA LYS A 488 9.33 -32.87 4.35
C LYS A 488 8.56 -31.79 3.60
N THR A 489 7.44 -31.37 4.17
CA THR A 489 6.57 -30.33 3.61
C THR A 489 6.09 -29.35 4.68
N GLY A 490 5.79 -28.11 4.28
CA GLY A 490 5.24 -27.07 5.14
C GLY A 490 5.97 -26.94 6.47
N LYS A 491 5.21 -27.07 7.57
CA LYS A 491 5.71 -26.99 8.95
C LYS A 491 6.88 -27.95 9.26
N GLN A 492 7.00 -29.09 8.58
CA GLN A 492 8.08 -30.04 8.82
C GLN A 492 9.46 -29.51 8.39
N LEU A 493 9.49 -28.58 7.41
CA LEU A 493 10.72 -27.91 7.00
C LEU A 493 11.29 -27.00 8.09
N LEU A 494 10.42 -26.48 8.97
CA LEU A 494 10.84 -25.64 10.09
C LEU A 494 11.68 -26.40 11.13
N MET A 495 11.62 -27.73 11.12
CA MET A 495 12.33 -28.61 12.06
C MET A 495 13.67 -29.12 11.52
N VAL A 496 14.10 -28.66 10.33
CA VAL A 496 15.37 -29.07 9.74
C VAL A 496 16.53 -28.39 10.47
N GLN A 497 17.46 -29.17 11.00
CA GLN A 497 18.69 -28.68 11.63
C GLN A 497 19.73 -28.32 10.57
N PHE A 498 19.57 -27.14 9.95
CA PHE A 498 20.39 -26.66 8.83
C PHE A 498 21.76 -26.09 9.26
N ASP A 499 21.90 -25.71 10.53
CA ASP A 499 23.08 -25.08 11.12
C ASP A 499 24.15 -26.08 11.58
N VAL A 500 23.79 -27.37 11.65
CA VAL A 500 24.72 -28.46 11.97
C VAL A 500 25.64 -28.74 10.77
N ALA A 501 26.95 -28.61 10.96
CA ALA A 501 27.93 -28.76 9.89
C ALA A 501 27.86 -30.12 9.15
N THR A 502 27.56 -31.21 9.85
CA THR A 502 27.41 -32.56 9.25
C THR A 502 26.16 -32.71 8.40
N ASN A 503 25.17 -31.83 8.57
CA ASN A 503 23.93 -31.81 7.80
C ASN A 503 24.05 -30.96 6.53
N GLN A 504 25.12 -30.17 6.40
CA GLN A 504 25.37 -29.32 5.24
C GLN A 504 26.09 -30.09 4.13
N LYS A 505 25.88 -29.62 2.89
CA LYS A 505 26.56 -30.08 1.68
C LYS A 505 28.05 -29.77 1.75
N THR A 506 28.85 -30.61 1.08
CA THR A 506 30.29 -30.36 0.89
C THR A 506 30.52 -29.11 0.03
N GLU A 507 31.73 -28.55 0.01
CA GLU A 507 32.06 -27.36 -0.78
C GLU A 507 31.79 -27.54 -2.29
N ALA A 508 32.05 -28.74 -2.81
CA ALA A 508 31.76 -29.09 -4.20
C ALA A 508 30.25 -29.11 -4.51
N GLN A 509 29.41 -29.41 -3.51
CA GLN A 509 27.97 -29.54 -3.64
C GLN A 509 27.19 -28.27 -3.29
N LEU A 510 27.82 -27.29 -2.62
CA LEU A 510 27.19 -26.01 -2.31
C LEU A 510 26.78 -25.27 -3.59
N ALA A 511 25.53 -24.85 -3.68
CA ALA A 511 25.02 -24.17 -4.86
C ALA A 511 25.48 -22.70 -4.90
N ILE A 512 26.61 -22.39 -5.56
CA ILE A 512 27.13 -21.01 -5.64
C ILE A 512 27.09 -20.40 -7.06
N GLY A 513 26.68 -21.20 -8.04
CA GLY A 513 26.69 -20.81 -9.46
C GLY A 513 28.05 -21.01 -10.14
N GLU A 514 28.01 -21.32 -11.44
CA GLU A 514 29.20 -21.67 -12.22
C GLU A 514 30.15 -20.47 -12.41
N SER A 515 29.62 -19.27 -12.62
CA SER A 515 30.44 -18.05 -12.74
C SER A 515 31.25 -17.78 -11.47
N ALA A 516 30.64 -17.95 -10.29
CA ALA A 516 31.35 -17.79 -9.02
C ALA A 516 32.44 -18.87 -8.88
N ARG A 517 32.13 -20.15 -9.16
CA ARG A 517 33.11 -21.25 -9.14
C ARG A 517 34.31 -20.98 -10.04
N ASN A 518 34.08 -20.43 -11.23
CA ASN A 518 35.15 -20.08 -12.15
C ASN A 518 36.06 -19.00 -11.58
N MET A 519 35.51 -17.96 -10.94
CA MET A 519 36.33 -16.94 -10.28
C MET A 519 37.13 -17.48 -9.09
N LEU A 520 36.60 -18.49 -8.40
CA LEU A 520 37.35 -19.12 -7.32
C LEU A 520 38.64 -19.76 -7.82
N LYS A 521 38.73 -20.26 -9.06
CA LYS A 521 39.95 -20.93 -9.57
C LYS A 521 41.20 -20.05 -9.43
N ASP A 522 41.04 -18.74 -9.61
CA ASP A 522 42.10 -17.73 -9.59
C ASP A 522 42.44 -17.18 -8.19
N LEU A 523 41.75 -17.66 -7.14
CA LEU A 523 41.97 -17.29 -5.75
C LEU A 523 42.93 -18.25 -5.04
N SER A 524 43.65 -17.74 -4.03
CA SER A 524 44.45 -18.55 -3.12
C SER A 524 43.57 -19.47 -2.25
N MET A 525 44.16 -20.50 -1.66
CA MET A 525 43.44 -21.45 -0.81
C MET A 525 42.79 -20.76 0.40
N ILE A 526 43.47 -19.78 1.00
CA ILE A 526 42.95 -19.02 2.14
C ILE A 526 41.71 -18.22 1.72
N GLU A 527 41.80 -17.54 0.58
CA GLU A 527 40.69 -16.75 0.05
C GLU A 527 39.48 -17.61 -0.32
N LYS A 528 39.70 -18.80 -0.89
CA LYS A 528 38.64 -19.79 -1.17
C LYS A 528 37.94 -20.24 0.11
N ASN A 529 38.70 -20.60 1.13
CA ASN A 529 38.15 -21.07 2.41
C ASN A 529 37.32 -19.98 3.11
N LEU A 530 37.80 -18.73 3.09
CA LEU A 530 37.06 -17.59 3.62
C LEU A 530 35.76 -17.37 2.87
N PHE A 531 35.80 -17.38 1.53
CA PHE A 531 34.60 -17.25 0.70
C PHE A 531 33.57 -18.36 0.99
N MET A 532 34.00 -19.62 1.07
CA MET A 532 33.08 -20.74 1.33
C MET A 532 32.48 -20.69 2.74
N LYS A 533 33.25 -20.19 3.73
CA LYS A 533 32.73 -19.90 5.06
C LYS A 533 31.64 -18.82 5.02
N ASP A 534 31.88 -17.74 4.29
CA ASP A 534 30.91 -16.66 4.12
C ASP A 534 29.63 -17.14 3.43
N VAL A 535 29.74 -17.93 2.36
CA VAL A 535 28.59 -18.54 1.68
C VAL A 535 27.71 -19.34 2.64
N ARG A 536 28.31 -20.16 3.51
CA ARG A 536 27.57 -20.93 4.53
C ARG A 536 26.90 -20.04 5.56
N ALA A 537 27.58 -18.97 5.97
CA ALA A 537 27.03 -18.00 6.91
C ALA A 537 25.83 -17.25 6.30
N ILE A 538 25.94 -16.83 5.03
CA ILE A 538 24.86 -16.18 4.27
C ILE A 538 23.65 -17.11 4.19
N TYR A 539 23.82 -18.34 3.72
CA TYR A 539 22.73 -19.31 3.62
C TYR A 539 22.08 -19.62 4.98
N SER A 540 22.89 -19.81 6.02
CA SER A 540 22.40 -20.07 7.37
C SER A 540 21.61 -18.89 7.92
N LEU A 541 22.09 -17.65 7.74
CA LEU A 541 21.37 -16.46 8.21
C LEU A 541 20.05 -16.28 7.46
N ILE A 542 20.08 -16.37 6.12
CA ILE A 542 18.87 -16.32 5.29
C ILE A 542 17.85 -17.34 5.78
N THR A 543 18.26 -18.60 5.90
CA THR A 543 17.37 -19.68 6.32
C THR A 543 16.79 -19.41 7.69
N ARG A 544 17.62 -19.03 8.67
CA ARG A 544 17.18 -18.71 10.02
C ARG A 544 16.10 -17.63 10.05
N GLU A 545 16.29 -16.54 9.32
CA GLU A 545 15.28 -15.47 9.28
C GLU A 545 14.00 -15.91 8.54
N LEU A 546 14.13 -16.68 7.44
CA LEU A 546 12.96 -17.23 6.73
C LEU A 546 12.11 -18.14 7.61
N LEU A 547 12.72 -18.95 8.49
CA LEU A 547 12.00 -19.83 9.41
C LEU A 547 11.05 -19.07 10.34
N HIS A 548 11.40 -17.84 10.71
CA HIS A 548 10.60 -17.00 11.60
C HIS A 548 9.56 -16.14 10.86
N LEU A 549 9.78 -15.85 9.57
CA LEU A 549 8.97 -14.90 8.81
C LEU A 549 7.94 -15.55 7.88
N LEU A 550 8.25 -16.73 7.33
CA LEU A 550 7.35 -17.43 6.43
C LEU A 550 6.20 -18.08 7.22
N PRO A 551 4.95 -17.96 6.75
CA PRO A 551 3.77 -18.40 7.52
C PRO A 551 3.51 -19.91 7.37
N LEU A 552 4.54 -20.74 7.53
CA LEU A 552 4.44 -22.20 7.34
C LEU A 552 3.80 -22.92 8.52
N ASP A 553 3.68 -22.25 9.66
CA ASP A 553 2.91 -22.68 10.83
C ASP A 553 1.44 -22.22 10.79
N ASN A 554 1.08 -21.37 9.83
CA ASN A 554 -0.26 -20.80 9.70
C ASN A 554 -1.26 -21.84 9.18
N GLY A 555 -2.10 -22.36 10.09
CA GLY A 555 -3.11 -23.36 9.78
C GLY A 555 -4.15 -22.88 8.77
N LEU A 556 -4.57 -21.61 8.84
CA LEU A 556 -5.54 -21.03 7.91
C LEU A 556 -5.01 -21.08 6.48
N LEU A 557 -3.83 -20.51 6.22
CA LEU A 557 -3.21 -20.49 4.88
C LEU A 557 -3.05 -21.90 4.30
N ARG A 558 -2.65 -22.86 5.14
CA ARG A 558 -2.56 -24.26 4.73
C ARG A 558 -3.91 -24.79 4.24
N HIS A 559 -5.00 -24.45 4.90
CA HIS A 559 -6.34 -24.90 4.52
C HIS A 559 -6.92 -24.14 3.32
N LEU A 560 -6.54 -22.88 3.08
CA LEU A 560 -7.04 -22.08 1.94
C LEU A 560 -6.79 -22.69 0.56
N GLN A 561 -5.85 -23.62 0.46
CA GLN A 561 -5.58 -24.41 -0.74
C GLN A 561 -6.85 -25.08 -1.31
N PHE A 562 -7.85 -25.41 -0.48
CA PHE A 562 -9.12 -25.99 -0.97
C PHE A 562 -9.82 -25.13 -2.04
N THR A 563 -9.54 -23.82 -2.07
CA THR A 563 -10.13 -22.91 -3.05
C THR A 563 -9.59 -23.12 -4.46
N HIS A 564 -8.48 -23.85 -4.62
CA HIS A 564 -7.91 -24.22 -5.91
C HIS A 564 -8.78 -25.29 -6.60
N PRO A 565 -9.15 -25.13 -7.90
CA PRO A 565 -10.04 -26.07 -8.61
C PRO A 565 -9.53 -27.51 -8.60
N LEU A 566 -8.22 -27.72 -8.80
CA LEU A 566 -7.58 -29.05 -8.78
C LEU A 566 -7.63 -29.75 -7.42
N LEU A 567 -7.84 -29.02 -6.32
CA LEU A 567 -7.88 -29.60 -4.97
C LEU A 567 -9.31 -29.91 -4.51
N ARG A 568 -10.32 -29.56 -5.32
CA ARG A 568 -11.75 -29.70 -5.01
C ARG A 568 -12.15 -31.11 -4.55
N GLN A 569 -11.66 -32.13 -5.24
CA GLN A 569 -12.04 -33.55 -5.02
C GLN A 569 -11.03 -34.29 -4.13
N GLN A 570 -10.11 -33.58 -3.48
CA GLN A 570 -9.22 -34.21 -2.52
C GLN A 570 -9.95 -34.45 -1.20
N ASP A 571 -9.71 -35.61 -0.58
CA ASP A 571 -10.33 -36.00 0.69
C ASP A 571 -10.18 -34.93 1.80
N CYS A 572 -9.07 -34.19 1.78
CA CYS A 572 -8.77 -33.15 2.76
C CYS A 572 -9.48 -31.81 2.51
N ALA A 573 -10.04 -31.58 1.32
CA ALA A 573 -10.62 -30.29 0.94
C ALA A 573 -11.91 -30.01 1.71
N ARG A 574 -12.81 -31.00 1.81
CA ARG A 574 -14.03 -30.90 2.62
C ARG A 574 -13.72 -30.57 4.08
N ALA A 575 -12.78 -31.29 4.69
CA ALA A 575 -12.35 -31.03 6.06
C ALA A 575 -11.78 -29.60 6.20
N SER A 576 -10.97 -29.16 5.23
CA SER A 576 -10.38 -27.83 5.23
C SER A 576 -11.42 -26.72 5.20
N VAL A 577 -12.45 -26.83 4.35
CA VAL A 577 -13.55 -25.85 4.27
C VAL A 577 -14.25 -25.71 5.62
N MET A 578 -14.54 -26.83 6.28
CA MET A 578 -15.22 -26.83 7.57
C MET A 578 -14.34 -26.27 8.70
N ILE A 579 -13.03 -26.55 8.68
CA ILE A 579 -12.07 -25.96 9.62
C ILE A 579 -12.03 -24.44 9.44
N VAL A 580 -11.86 -23.96 8.20
CA VAL A 580 -11.80 -22.52 7.90
C VAL A 580 -13.09 -21.81 8.31
N ALA A 581 -14.26 -22.40 8.03
CA ALA A 581 -15.54 -21.81 8.42
C ALA A 581 -15.69 -21.66 9.93
N ARG A 582 -15.25 -22.65 10.72
CA ARG A 582 -15.27 -22.62 12.19
C ARG A 582 -14.25 -21.65 12.76
N ASP A 583 -13.10 -21.48 12.10
CA ASP A 583 -12.08 -20.52 12.50
C ASP A 583 -12.47 -19.06 12.18
N LEU A 584 -13.51 -18.86 11.38
CA LEU A 584 -13.99 -17.57 10.90
C LEU A 584 -15.50 -17.32 11.21
N PRO A 585 -15.92 -17.38 12.49
CA PRO A 585 -17.32 -17.23 12.89
C PRO A 585 -17.91 -15.85 12.57
N GLN A 586 -17.05 -14.85 12.35
CA GLN A 586 -17.47 -13.50 11.94
C GLN A 586 -18.06 -13.45 10.52
N PHE A 587 -17.80 -14.45 9.67
CA PHE A 587 -18.36 -14.53 8.31
C PHE A 587 -19.35 -15.67 8.16
N ILE A 588 -19.14 -16.81 8.83
CA ILE A 588 -20.02 -17.97 8.77
C ILE A 588 -20.53 -18.26 10.17
N SER A 589 -21.81 -18.02 10.40
CA SER A 589 -22.46 -18.34 11.68
C SER A 589 -22.59 -19.86 11.87
N GLU A 590 -22.74 -20.32 13.11
CA GLU A 590 -22.92 -21.74 13.41
C GLU A 590 -24.10 -22.37 12.63
N ASN A 591 -25.19 -21.62 12.45
CA ASN A 591 -26.37 -22.06 11.69
C ASN A 591 -26.11 -22.17 10.18
N GLU A 592 -25.07 -21.50 9.67
CA GLU A 592 -24.67 -21.57 8.26
C GLU A 592 -23.71 -22.75 7.97
N ILE A 593 -23.12 -23.38 9.00
CA ILE A 593 -22.13 -24.45 8.85
C ILE A 593 -22.72 -25.69 8.17
N ASP A 594 -23.90 -26.15 8.59
CA ASP A 594 -24.54 -27.33 7.98
C ASP A 594 -24.91 -27.07 6.52
N ARG A 595 -25.37 -25.84 6.23
CA ARG A 595 -25.66 -25.41 4.87
C ARG A 595 -24.40 -25.34 4.02
N LEU A 596 -23.30 -24.83 4.56
CA LEU A 596 -22.00 -24.81 3.88
C LEU A 596 -21.54 -26.23 3.55
N HIS A 597 -21.68 -27.16 4.50
CA HIS A 597 -21.33 -28.56 4.27
C HIS A 597 -22.16 -29.17 3.13
N ALA A 598 -23.48 -28.94 3.11
CA ALA A 598 -24.35 -29.39 2.04
C ALA A 598 -23.99 -28.75 0.69
N GLU A 599 -23.72 -27.44 0.65
CA GLU A 599 -23.29 -26.73 -0.56
C GLU A 599 -21.94 -27.28 -1.09
N TRP A 600 -21.00 -27.63 -0.20
CA TRP A 600 -19.72 -28.25 -0.59
C TRP A 600 -19.90 -29.63 -1.23
N LEU A 601 -20.75 -30.50 -0.64
CA LEU A 601 -21.03 -31.83 -1.20
C LEU A 601 -21.58 -31.75 -2.63
N ILE A 602 -22.41 -30.74 -2.91
CA ILE A 602 -22.91 -30.49 -4.27
C ILE A 602 -21.76 -30.00 -5.17
N TYR A 603 -20.98 -29.03 -4.71
CA TYR A 603 -19.87 -28.44 -5.46
C TYR A 603 -18.78 -29.46 -5.85
N GLU A 604 -18.43 -30.36 -4.93
CA GLU A 604 -17.43 -31.42 -5.14
C GLU A 604 -17.80 -32.37 -6.29
N ASN A 605 -19.11 -32.62 -6.45
CA ASN A 605 -19.67 -33.50 -7.47
C ASN A 605 -20.20 -32.76 -8.71
N GLU A 606 -20.09 -31.43 -8.76
CA GLU A 606 -20.52 -30.63 -9.91
C GLU A 606 -19.63 -30.92 -11.13
N THR A 607 -20.21 -30.99 -12.33
CA THR A 607 -19.43 -31.11 -13.57
C THR A 607 -18.90 -29.74 -13.96
N ILE A 608 -17.58 -29.55 -13.89
CA ILE A 608 -16.90 -28.26 -14.13
C ILE A 608 -16.07 -28.37 -15.42
N PRO A 609 -16.35 -27.54 -16.44
CA PRO A 609 -15.54 -27.51 -17.65
C PRO A 609 -14.11 -27.05 -17.39
N ASP A 610 -13.13 -27.72 -18.01
CA ASP A 610 -11.71 -27.34 -17.90
C ASP A 610 -11.44 -25.90 -18.34
N GLU A 611 -12.17 -25.42 -19.35
CA GLU A 611 -12.08 -24.06 -19.88
C GLU A 611 -12.37 -22.96 -18.85
N TRP A 612 -13.00 -23.27 -17.71
CA TRP A 612 -13.26 -22.31 -16.64
C TRP A 612 -12.02 -21.98 -15.82
N TYR A 613 -11.00 -22.84 -15.84
CA TYR A 613 -9.79 -22.65 -15.05
C TYR A 613 -8.50 -22.89 -15.85
N GLU A 614 -8.52 -23.61 -16.97
CA GLU A 614 -7.37 -23.84 -17.86
C GLU A 614 -7.40 -22.95 -19.10
N GLN A 615 -6.24 -22.33 -19.38
CA GLN A 615 -5.96 -21.66 -20.64
C GLN A 615 -5.25 -22.66 -21.56
N LYS A 616 -6.02 -23.29 -22.47
CA LYS A 616 -5.45 -24.15 -23.50
C LYS A 616 -4.84 -23.27 -24.61
N PRO A 617 -3.51 -23.26 -24.80
CA PRO A 617 -2.90 -22.52 -25.90
C PRO A 617 -3.33 -23.12 -27.25
N ILE A 618 -3.59 -22.24 -28.22
CA ILE A 618 -3.92 -22.63 -29.58
C ILE A 618 -2.62 -23.06 -30.29
N ASN A 619 -2.50 -24.35 -30.61
CA ASN A 619 -1.47 -24.97 -31.46
C ASN A 619 0.01 -24.78 -31.04
N SER A 620 0.64 -25.84 -30.51
CA SER A 620 2.10 -26.00 -30.56
C SER A 620 2.52 -27.46 -30.34
N LYS A 621 3.46 -27.95 -31.15
CA LYS A 621 4.03 -29.31 -31.08
C LYS A 621 5.01 -29.55 -29.90
N LEU A 622 4.93 -28.77 -28.81
CA LEU A 622 5.83 -28.89 -27.66
C LEU A 622 5.02 -29.25 -26.39
N PRO A 623 5.58 -30.03 -25.45
CA PRO A 623 4.95 -30.24 -24.15
C PRO A 623 4.86 -28.89 -23.42
N GLN A 624 3.64 -28.37 -23.27
CA GLN A 624 3.39 -27.02 -22.78
C GLN A 624 2.92 -27.02 -21.32
N VAL A 625 3.39 -26.01 -20.58
CA VAL A 625 2.94 -25.72 -19.23
C VAL A 625 1.49 -25.23 -19.30
N THR A 626 0.57 -25.95 -18.67
CA THR A 626 -0.83 -25.52 -18.50
C THR A 626 -0.86 -24.17 -17.80
N LYS A 627 -1.45 -23.16 -18.45
CA LYS A 627 -1.70 -21.86 -17.83
C LYS A 627 -3.09 -21.89 -17.20
N TYR A 628 -3.25 -21.25 -16.05
CA TYR A 628 -4.52 -21.16 -15.36
C TYR A 628 -5.09 -19.73 -15.42
N TYR A 629 -6.41 -19.61 -15.52
CA TYR A 629 -7.09 -18.34 -15.31
C TYR A 629 -6.97 -17.88 -13.85
N PRO A 630 -7.10 -16.57 -13.58
CA PRO A 630 -7.21 -16.06 -12.21
C PRO A 630 -8.26 -16.82 -11.40
N ILE A 631 -7.99 -17.07 -10.12
CA ILE A 631 -8.85 -17.93 -9.29
C ILE A 631 -10.26 -17.34 -9.10
N ASP A 632 -10.37 -16.02 -9.09
CA ASP A 632 -11.65 -15.32 -8.99
C ASP A 632 -12.48 -15.41 -10.28
N HIS A 633 -11.86 -15.56 -11.46
CA HIS A 633 -12.58 -15.89 -12.70
C HIS A 633 -13.22 -17.27 -12.60
N TYR A 634 -12.49 -18.26 -12.10
CA TYR A 634 -13.03 -19.59 -11.86
C TYR A 634 -14.24 -19.54 -10.91
N TRP A 635 -14.08 -18.89 -9.75
CA TRP A 635 -15.14 -18.78 -8.76
C TRP A 635 -16.34 -17.96 -9.23
N LYS A 636 -16.14 -16.95 -10.09
CA LYS A 636 -17.24 -16.23 -10.75
C LYS A 636 -18.17 -17.18 -11.50
N HIS A 637 -17.63 -18.14 -12.25
CA HIS A 637 -18.45 -19.13 -12.95
C HIS A 637 -19.23 -20.01 -11.95
N ILE A 638 -18.58 -20.47 -10.89
CA ILE A 638 -19.23 -21.27 -9.84
C ILE A 638 -20.39 -20.50 -9.20
N PHE A 639 -20.19 -19.23 -8.85
CA PHE A 639 -21.23 -18.41 -8.22
C PHE A 639 -22.39 -18.06 -9.15
N SER A 640 -22.20 -18.18 -10.47
CA SER A 640 -23.25 -17.97 -11.47
C SER A 640 -24.21 -19.17 -11.61
N LEU A 641 -23.82 -20.34 -11.08
CA LEU A 641 -24.62 -21.55 -11.18
C LEU A 641 -25.93 -21.43 -10.40
N LYS A 642 -27.02 -21.80 -11.07
CA LYS A 642 -28.38 -21.80 -10.53
C LYS A 642 -28.94 -23.21 -10.42
N ASN A 643 -29.78 -23.44 -9.41
CA ASN A 643 -30.54 -24.68 -9.31
C ASN A 643 -31.74 -24.67 -10.27
N SER A 644 -32.50 -25.77 -10.31
CA SER A 644 -33.69 -25.91 -11.16
C SER A 644 -34.77 -24.86 -10.88
N SER A 645 -34.78 -24.26 -9.69
CA SER A 645 -35.69 -23.17 -9.31
C SER A 645 -35.17 -21.77 -9.69
N GLY A 646 -34.02 -21.66 -10.35
CA GLY A 646 -33.40 -20.38 -10.73
C GLY A 646 -32.66 -19.64 -9.60
N ASN A 647 -32.56 -20.25 -8.41
CA ASN A 647 -31.84 -19.69 -7.27
C ASN A 647 -30.34 -20.04 -7.34
N ALA A 648 -29.48 -19.17 -6.78
CA ALA A 648 -28.04 -19.43 -6.71
C ALA A 648 -27.75 -20.73 -5.94
N LYS A 649 -26.91 -21.61 -6.50
CA LYS A 649 -26.55 -22.89 -5.87
C LYS A 649 -25.70 -22.73 -4.61
N PHE A 650 -24.74 -21.79 -4.62
CA PHE A 650 -23.65 -21.70 -3.65
C PHE A 650 -23.65 -20.35 -2.92
N VAL A 651 -24.59 -20.16 -1.99
CA VAL A 651 -24.78 -18.88 -1.29
C VAL A 651 -23.79 -18.73 -0.14
N VAL A 652 -23.73 -19.73 0.74
CA VAL A 652 -22.85 -19.70 1.93
C VAL A 652 -21.41 -19.96 1.53
N LEU A 653 -21.18 -20.91 0.61
CA LEU A 653 -19.86 -21.15 0.04
C LEU A 653 -19.35 -19.90 -0.69
N GLY A 654 -20.21 -19.22 -1.45
CA GLY A 654 -19.86 -17.97 -2.11
C GLY A 654 -19.47 -16.86 -1.14
N LYS A 655 -20.22 -16.69 -0.04
CA LYS A 655 -19.89 -15.75 1.04
C LYS A 655 -18.50 -16.05 1.64
N LEU A 656 -18.21 -17.31 1.95
CA LEU A 656 -16.92 -17.72 2.50
C LEU A 656 -15.79 -17.43 1.51
N VAL A 657 -15.87 -17.95 0.29
CA VAL A 657 -14.78 -17.83 -0.69
C VAL A 657 -14.53 -16.38 -1.10
N LYS A 658 -15.57 -15.56 -1.31
CA LYS A 658 -15.40 -14.12 -1.56
C LYS A 658 -14.66 -13.42 -0.43
N SER A 659 -14.93 -13.80 0.82
CA SER A 659 -14.21 -13.28 1.99
C SER A 659 -12.74 -13.71 1.94
N LEU A 660 -12.47 -15.00 1.72
CA LEU A 660 -11.11 -15.56 1.68
C LEU A 660 -10.26 -14.95 0.56
N LEU A 661 -10.80 -14.77 -0.64
CA LEU A 661 -10.08 -14.18 -1.77
C LEU A 661 -9.82 -12.67 -1.61
N SER A 662 -10.49 -12.01 -0.67
CA SER A 662 -10.19 -10.61 -0.31
C SER A 662 -8.90 -10.47 0.53
N LEU A 663 -8.32 -11.56 1.01
CA LEU A 663 -7.02 -11.55 1.66
C LEU A 663 -5.93 -11.12 0.66
N SER A 664 -5.05 -10.26 1.14
CA SER A 664 -3.86 -9.88 0.40
C SER A 664 -2.76 -10.93 0.60
N HIS A 665 -2.14 -11.39 -0.49
CA HIS A 665 -1.00 -12.32 -0.46
C HIS A 665 0.36 -11.61 -0.56
N GLY A 666 0.35 -10.31 -0.86
CA GLY A 666 1.51 -9.45 -1.08
C GLY A 666 1.07 -8.03 -1.45
N ASN A 667 1.99 -7.07 -1.48
CA ASN A 667 1.67 -5.64 -1.62
C ASN A 667 1.86 -5.06 -3.03
N GLY A 668 1.98 -5.92 -4.06
CA GLY A 668 2.28 -5.45 -5.42
C GLY A 668 1.31 -4.40 -5.98
N ASP A 669 0.05 -4.39 -5.52
CA ASP A 669 -0.94 -3.36 -5.87
C ASP A 669 -0.44 -1.96 -5.47
N ILE A 670 0.07 -1.78 -4.24
CA ILE A 670 0.46 -0.47 -3.72
C ILE A 670 1.84 -0.04 -4.21
N ASP A 671 2.81 -0.96 -4.26
CA ASP A 671 4.16 -0.66 -4.74
C ASP A 671 4.14 -0.08 -6.16
N SER A 672 3.28 -0.65 -7.02
CA SER A 672 3.09 -0.19 -8.40
C SER A 672 2.46 1.20 -8.48
N ASP A 673 1.59 1.52 -7.51
CA ASP A 673 0.80 2.74 -7.47
C ASP A 673 1.57 3.90 -6.82
N LEU A 674 2.46 3.63 -5.85
CA LEU A 674 3.38 4.61 -5.28
C LEU A 674 4.37 5.15 -6.31
N CYS A 675 4.73 4.36 -7.33
CA CYS A 675 5.52 4.82 -8.47
C CYS A 675 4.81 5.93 -9.26
N GLU A 676 3.49 5.99 -9.20
CA GLU A 676 2.72 6.99 -9.93
C GLU A 676 2.73 8.36 -9.25
N ASN A 677 3.04 8.42 -7.96
CA ASN A 677 3.21 9.69 -7.26
C ASN A 677 4.38 10.50 -7.84
N GLU A 678 5.40 9.83 -8.40
CA GLU A 678 6.50 10.50 -9.13
C GLU A 678 6.00 11.24 -10.39
N MET A 679 4.89 10.81 -11.01
CA MET A 679 4.32 11.53 -12.16
C MET A 679 3.63 12.84 -11.75
N PHE A 680 3.15 12.94 -10.51
CA PHE A 680 2.49 14.13 -9.98
C PHE A 680 3.47 15.10 -9.29
N VAL A 681 4.63 14.58 -8.89
CA VAL A 681 5.72 15.32 -8.23
C VAL A 681 6.89 15.43 -9.23
N ALA A 682 6.72 16.22 -10.29
CA ALA A 682 7.83 16.58 -11.18
C ALA A 682 8.81 17.54 -10.46
N GLU A 683 10.07 17.56 -10.91
CA GLU A 683 11.18 18.37 -10.36
C GLU A 683 10.90 19.90 -10.32
N ASP A 684 9.82 20.36 -10.96
CA ASP A 684 9.52 21.77 -11.22
C ASP A 684 8.23 22.25 -10.50
N HIS A 685 7.61 21.43 -9.65
CA HIS A 685 6.30 21.74 -9.06
C HIS A 685 6.35 21.95 -7.53
N SER A 686 5.61 22.96 -7.05
CA SER A 686 5.33 23.13 -5.62
C SER A 686 4.60 21.89 -5.10
N PRO A 687 4.86 21.43 -3.85
CA PRO A 687 4.26 20.22 -3.30
C PRO A 687 2.72 20.32 -3.37
N LEU A 688 2.08 19.38 -4.07
CA LEU A 688 0.63 19.31 -4.15
C LEU A 688 0.05 19.07 -2.76
N ASN A 689 -1.01 19.79 -2.39
CA ASN A 689 -1.72 19.50 -1.15
C ASN A 689 -2.38 18.11 -1.21
N ILE A 690 -2.57 17.49 -0.05
CA ILE A 690 -3.08 16.11 0.04
C ILE A 690 -4.49 15.95 -0.54
N ALA A 691 -5.31 17.00 -0.50
CA ALA A 691 -6.63 17.00 -1.11
C ALA A 691 -6.54 16.83 -2.64
N THR A 692 -5.59 17.53 -3.28
CA THR A 692 -5.33 17.41 -4.71
C THR A 692 -4.80 16.02 -5.06
N ILE A 693 -3.86 15.48 -4.28
CA ILE A 693 -3.34 14.11 -4.49
C ILE A 693 -4.49 13.10 -4.41
N ASN A 694 -5.30 13.16 -3.35
CA ASN A 694 -6.48 12.31 -3.19
C ASN A 694 -7.44 12.43 -4.38
N GLY A 695 -7.68 13.65 -4.87
CA GLY A 695 -8.59 13.88 -5.98
C GLY A 695 -8.10 13.30 -7.31
N LEU A 696 -6.82 13.53 -7.63
CA LEU A 696 -6.19 13.01 -8.84
C LEU A 696 -6.14 11.47 -8.82
N ARG A 697 -5.70 10.88 -7.70
CA ARG A 697 -5.56 9.43 -7.52
C ARG A 697 -6.91 8.73 -7.54
N ALA A 698 -7.92 9.23 -6.83
CA ALA A 698 -9.27 8.66 -6.85
C ALA A 698 -9.91 8.74 -8.25
N THR A 699 -9.68 9.83 -8.97
CA THR A 699 -10.17 9.97 -10.36
C THR A 699 -9.49 8.96 -11.29
N LYS A 700 -8.15 8.83 -11.21
CA LYS A 700 -7.37 7.88 -12.02
C LYS A 700 -7.76 6.44 -11.74
N ASP A 701 -7.91 6.08 -10.47
CA ASP A 701 -8.40 4.77 -10.02
C ASP A 701 -9.80 4.48 -10.57
N ALA A 702 -10.72 5.44 -10.51
CA ALA A 702 -12.07 5.29 -11.05
C ALA A 702 -12.07 5.10 -12.58
N VAL A 703 -11.27 5.87 -13.32
CA VAL A 703 -11.12 5.72 -14.79
C VAL A 703 -10.58 4.33 -15.15
N ARG A 704 -9.59 3.82 -14.39
CA ARG A 704 -9.09 2.46 -14.54
C ARG A 704 -10.17 1.41 -14.27
N PHE A 705 -10.88 1.57 -13.17
CA PHE A 705 -11.91 0.63 -12.77
C PHE A 705 -13.07 0.61 -13.75
N TYR A 706 -13.67 1.74 -14.10
CA TYR A 706 -14.87 1.75 -14.94
C TYR A 706 -14.56 1.60 -16.43
N ALA A 707 -13.37 1.98 -16.89
CA ALA A 707 -13.08 2.15 -18.31
C ALA A 707 -11.67 1.68 -18.75
N GLY A 708 -10.98 0.88 -17.93
CA GLY A 708 -9.66 0.33 -18.30
C GLY A 708 -8.60 1.40 -18.57
N GLY A 709 -8.76 2.62 -18.03
CA GLY A 709 -7.85 3.74 -18.24
C GLY A 709 -8.27 4.70 -19.36
N LYS A 710 -9.35 4.39 -20.09
CA LYS A 710 -9.84 5.21 -21.21
C LYS A 710 -10.95 6.15 -20.76
N VAL A 711 -10.64 7.42 -20.59
CA VAL A 711 -11.57 8.43 -20.05
C VAL A 711 -12.88 8.54 -20.83
N HIS A 712 -12.84 8.43 -22.16
CA HIS A 712 -14.04 8.54 -23.00
C HIS A 712 -15.00 7.35 -22.89
N GLU A 713 -14.55 6.21 -22.35
CA GLU A 713 -15.38 5.03 -22.07
C GLU A 713 -16.01 5.10 -20.66
N VAL A 714 -15.66 6.10 -19.83
CA VAL A 714 -16.25 6.27 -18.49
C VAL A 714 -17.74 6.64 -18.61
N PRO A 715 -18.65 5.88 -17.97
CA PRO A 715 -20.08 6.18 -17.98
C PRO A 715 -20.39 7.42 -17.12
N ILE A 716 -20.80 8.52 -17.76
CA ILE A 716 -21.24 9.73 -17.06
C ILE A 716 -22.72 9.62 -16.71
N SER A 717 -22.99 9.11 -15.50
CA SER A 717 -24.35 8.96 -14.99
C SER A 717 -24.98 10.30 -14.59
N LYS A 718 -26.32 10.34 -14.51
CA LYS A 718 -27.03 11.49 -13.93
C LYS A 718 -26.58 11.80 -12.50
N ALA A 719 -26.33 10.76 -11.70
CA ALA A 719 -25.87 10.92 -10.32
C ALA A 719 -24.48 11.59 -10.25
N LEU A 720 -23.57 11.27 -11.17
CA LEU A 720 -22.28 11.97 -11.29
C LEU A 720 -22.49 13.44 -11.65
N LEU A 721 -23.32 13.74 -12.67
CA LEU A 721 -23.62 15.12 -13.05
C LEU A 721 -24.26 15.91 -11.90
N ASP A 722 -25.19 15.30 -11.15
CA ASP A 722 -25.86 15.95 -10.03
C ASP A 722 -24.92 16.18 -8.85
N SER A 723 -23.97 15.26 -8.61
CA SER A 723 -22.89 15.45 -7.63
C SER A 723 -22.02 16.65 -7.99
N VAL A 724 -21.56 16.72 -9.25
CA VAL A 724 -20.75 17.86 -9.72
C VAL A 724 -21.53 19.18 -9.66
N LYS A 725 -22.81 19.19 -10.05
CA LYS A 725 -23.68 20.38 -9.93
C LYS A 725 -23.80 20.85 -8.48
N GLN A 726 -23.95 19.93 -7.52
CA GLN A 726 -24.09 20.24 -6.11
C GLN A 726 -22.83 20.89 -5.53
N VAL A 727 -21.65 20.43 -5.93
CA VAL A 727 -20.38 21.04 -5.51
C VAL A 727 -20.20 22.40 -6.18
N CYS A 728 -20.49 22.51 -7.49
CA CYS A 728 -20.45 23.76 -8.23
C CYS A 728 -21.34 24.86 -7.61
N SER A 729 -22.57 24.51 -7.22
CA SER A 729 -23.50 25.48 -6.63
C SER A 729 -23.05 25.96 -5.24
N ARG A 730 -22.42 25.09 -4.45
CA ARG A 730 -21.84 25.46 -3.14
C ARG A 730 -20.63 26.39 -3.29
N ALA A 731 -19.79 26.17 -4.30
CA ALA A 731 -18.63 27.03 -4.57
C ALA A 731 -19.04 28.44 -5.00
N SER A 732 -20.11 28.58 -5.80
CA SER A 732 -20.65 29.90 -6.19
C SER A 732 -21.21 30.73 -5.03
N VAL A 733 -21.53 30.10 -3.89
CA VAL A 733 -22.08 30.77 -2.69
C VAL A 733 -20.99 31.20 -1.70
N ASN A 734 -19.77 30.65 -1.78
CA ASN A 734 -18.66 31.00 -0.88
C ASN A 734 -17.28 30.96 -1.58
N PRO A 735 -16.91 32.02 -2.32
CA PRO A 735 -15.71 32.05 -3.17
C PRO A 735 -14.37 32.04 -2.40
N TYR A 736 -14.37 32.34 -1.10
CA TYR A 736 -13.15 32.37 -0.27
C TYR A 736 -12.58 30.98 0.04
N LYS A 737 -13.37 29.90 -0.11
CA LYS A 737 -12.90 28.52 0.12
C LYS A 737 -12.10 27.96 -1.06
N THR A 738 -12.35 28.43 -2.27
CA THR A 738 -11.72 27.95 -3.51
C THR A 738 -10.27 28.42 -3.65
N GLN A 739 -9.92 29.60 -3.11
CA GLN A 739 -8.54 30.11 -3.12
C GLN A 739 -7.59 29.37 -2.16
N GLN A 740 -8.11 28.68 -1.14
CA GLN A 740 -7.29 27.86 -0.22
C GLN A 740 -6.99 26.46 -0.75
N LEU A 741 -7.69 25.96 -1.77
CA LEU A 741 -7.43 24.66 -2.39
C LEU A 741 -6.31 24.71 -3.45
N LEU A 742 -5.97 25.93 -3.92
CA LEU A 742 -4.94 26.20 -4.93
C LEU A 742 -3.59 26.62 -4.32
N LYS A 743 -3.49 26.71 -2.99
CA LYS A 743 -2.26 26.86 -2.21
C LYS A 743 -2.10 25.67 -1.27
#